data_AF-A0A8D5FN19-F1
#
_entry.id   AF-A0A8D5FN19-F1
#
_cell.length_a   1.000
_cell.length_b   1.000
_cell.length_c   1.000
_cell.angle_alpha   90.00
_cell.angle_beta   90.00
_cell.angle_gamma   90.00
#
_symmetry.space_group_name_H-M   'P 1'
#
loop_
_entity.id
_entity.type
_entity.pdbx_description
1 polymer ?
#
loop_
_entity_poly.entity_id
_entity_poly.type
_entity_poly.pdbx_seq_one_letter_code
_entity_poly.pdbx_strand_id
1 'polypeptide(L)'
;MTLSEVTGIAGSAGDFTVTVKESPRYVDMDKCIACGACTEKCPKKVDSEYDAETGKRKAIYVKYAQAVPLKYQIDPDSCIRLKKPGACGFCEKVCDAGAITFDDTEKIHEIEVGAVVLAPGFEAFDPTDSEVWGYGVYPNVITSLQLERYLSASGPTEGHLVRPSDGKPVNKVAFLQCIGSRDENLCGNGYCSSVCCMYAIKEAVIAKDHAPGLQTSIFYMDMRTHGKEFDQYLERAKNDSGVRFVRCRVNGVETDGVSGDLRLSYVNEEGRQIEEFYDMVVLSVGLQTPRHVLELARSSDIKLTADNFAATSDFAPVQTSREGIFTCGAFAGPKDIPQSVVEGSAAAAAVSDLLAPARFELSTEASFPEEKDISLETPRIGVFVCHCGSNIAGIVDVEAVEQYAETLPDVVYVERNLFSCSQDTQDMIAKRIREQNLNRIVIAACTPRTHEPLFRETLKAAGLNEYLVEMANIRNHDSWVHSGDPKAATSKAKDLVRMAVAKVVYSSSLKPISVPITQKGLVIGGGVAGMTAALNMAEQGFEVHLVERTDTLGGNALNLKHTWSGEHVPTEVSKLIDRVTASKNIVIHRRSEVIDAEGFVGNFKTTLKAKNGAKTVIEHGAGIVATGAELYIPTEYNYNSITRVVTSVQFDKLYELKEIHVKKARNFVFIQCVGSREEGHMYCSKVCCTHSVQSAIALKKENAERNVYILYRDMRTYGQREALYKEARKLGIIFINYELHGKPNVTENGQVIDVEVWDHVLHRPMKIKADMVILATAIRPKPDAAKLGQLYKVPVDGDGFFQEAHAKLRPVDFSTDGMFVAGLAHYPKPVDESVAQALAASARAVTLLSKMEVSLDAVKATVDEDYCDGCALCVDVCPYNAITLVDRKVEGGSGESKIIRINKAQCKGCGLCQGTCPKRGVSVAGFTMEQVSAQIRAALAT
;
A
#
# COMPACT_ATOMS: atom_id res chain seq x y z
N MET A 1 -14.22 4.92 18.09
CA MET A 1 -13.93 5.02 19.54
C MET A 1 -12.48 4.61 19.76
N THR A 2 -11.72 5.33 20.58
CA THR A 2 -10.30 5.00 20.89
C THR A 2 -10.17 4.74 22.39
N LEU A 3 -9.14 4.00 22.82
CA LEU A 3 -9.06 3.41 24.17
C LEU A 3 -10.23 2.46 24.47
N SER A 4 -10.61 1.65 23.49
CA SER A 4 -11.73 0.72 23.64
C SER A 4 -11.34 -0.66 23.14
N GLU A 5 -11.88 -1.69 23.79
CA GLU A 5 -11.66 -3.09 23.47
C GLU A 5 -13.01 -3.78 23.25
N VAL A 6 -13.10 -4.64 22.25
CA VAL A 6 -14.28 -5.49 22.05
C VAL A 6 -14.18 -6.67 23.01
N THR A 7 -15.19 -6.85 23.87
CA THR A 7 -15.21 -7.93 24.86
C THR A 7 -16.21 -9.04 24.51
N GLY A 8 -17.14 -8.79 23.58
CA GLY A 8 -18.13 -9.79 23.16
C GLY A 8 -18.80 -9.44 21.84
N ILE A 9 -19.16 -10.48 21.08
CA ILE A 9 -19.92 -10.39 19.81
C ILE A 9 -21.03 -11.44 19.81
N ALA A 10 -22.26 -11.01 20.06
CA ALA A 10 -23.46 -11.85 20.05
C ALA A 10 -24.31 -11.58 18.79
N GLY A 11 -25.17 -12.54 18.41
CA GLY A 11 -26.03 -12.43 17.23
C GLY A 11 -25.48 -13.13 15.98
N SER A 12 -26.02 -12.78 14.82
CA SER A 12 -25.75 -13.41 13.52
C SER A 12 -25.57 -12.38 12.41
N ALA A 13 -25.11 -12.82 11.23
CA ALA A 13 -24.93 -11.94 10.08
C ALA A 13 -26.17 -11.08 9.81
N GLY A 14 -25.98 -9.76 9.70
CA GLY A 14 -27.04 -8.77 9.54
C GLY A 14 -27.58 -8.19 10.87
N ASP A 15 -27.34 -8.83 12.00
CA ASP A 15 -27.89 -8.46 13.31
C ASP A 15 -26.96 -8.91 14.46
N PHE A 16 -25.88 -8.16 14.67
CA PHE A 16 -24.95 -8.37 15.77
C PHE A 16 -25.08 -7.29 16.84
N THR A 17 -24.91 -7.70 18.10
CA THR A 17 -24.65 -6.80 19.22
C THR A 17 -23.20 -6.96 19.67
N VAL A 18 -22.43 -5.88 19.55
CA VAL A 18 -21.02 -5.84 19.95
C VAL A 18 -20.89 -5.11 21.29
N THR A 19 -20.33 -5.79 22.28
CA THR A 19 -20.00 -5.19 23.57
C THR A 19 -18.60 -4.59 23.52
N VAL A 20 -18.51 -3.29 23.72
CA VAL A 20 -17.27 -2.52 23.69
C VAL A 20 -16.99 -1.91 25.06
N LYS A 21 -15.84 -2.25 25.62
CA LYS A 21 -15.33 -1.70 26.88
C LYS A 21 -14.42 -0.51 26.57
N GLU A 22 -14.86 0.69 26.91
CA GLU A 22 -14.06 1.91 26.83
C GLU A 22 -13.33 2.15 28.15
N SER A 23 -12.00 2.14 28.09
CA SER A 23 -11.14 2.46 29.22
C SER A 23 -11.17 3.96 29.52
N PRO A 24 -11.12 4.36 30.80
CA PRO A 24 -11.09 5.78 31.16
C PRO A 24 -9.87 6.47 30.55
N ARG A 25 -10.09 7.61 29.91
CA ARG A 25 -9.02 8.47 29.37
C ARG A 25 -8.46 9.38 30.45
N TYR A 26 -9.30 9.71 31.44
CA TYR A 26 -9.07 10.72 32.48
C TYR A 26 -8.84 12.14 31.93
N VAL A 27 -9.25 12.36 30.68
CA VAL A 27 -9.18 13.63 29.97
C VAL A 27 -10.44 13.76 29.11
N ASP A 28 -11.16 14.84 29.32
CA ASP A 28 -12.33 15.25 28.53
C ASP A 28 -11.89 15.63 27.10
N MET A 29 -12.34 14.86 26.11
CA MET A 29 -11.93 15.03 24.71
C MET A 29 -12.44 16.33 24.08
N ASP A 30 -13.59 16.84 24.52
CA ASP A 30 -14.20 18.05 23.96
C ASP A 30 -13.51 19.31 24.45
N LYS A 31 -12.93 19.26 25.66
CA LYS A 31 -12.17 20.38 26.25
C LYS A 31 -10.69 20.34 25.93
N CYS A 32 -10.11 19.16 25.74
CA CYS A 32 -8.67 19.04 25.55
C CYS A 32 -8.24 19.65 24.21
N ILE A 33 -7.45 20.73 24.28
CA ILE A 33 -6.86 21.41 23.12
C ILE A 33 -5.44 20.93 22.76
N ALA A 34 -5.00 19.82 23.35
CA ALA A 34 -3.70 19.20 23.06
C ALA A 34 -2.45 20.11 23.23
N CYS A 35 -2.50 21.12 24.11
CA CYS A 35 -1.42 22.12 24.24
C CYS A 35 -0.10 21.59 24.84
N GLY A 36 -0.10 20.44 25.53
CA GLY A 36 1.11 19.84 26.10
C GLY A 36 1.57 20.37 27.47
N ALA A 37 0.99 21.47 27.99
CA ALA A 37 1.34 22.00 29.30
C ALA A 37 1.29 20.96 30.44
N CYS A 38 0.34 20.02 30.35
CA CYS A 38 0.18 18.96 31.34
C CYS A 38 1.33 17.93 31.35
N THR A 39 1.97 17.64 30.21
CA THR A 39 3.10 16.70 30.16
C THR A 39 4.39 17.33 30.66
N GLU A 40 4.62 18.60 30.34
CA GLU A 40 5.77 19.37 30.82
C GLU A 40 5.86 19.35 32.35
N LYS A 41 4.71 19.49 33.02
CA LYS A 41 4.64 19.51 34.49
C LYS A 41 4.46 18.14 35.13
N CYS A 42 4.25 17.08 34.34
CA CYS A 42 4.12 15.73 34.88
C CYS A 42 5.48 15.25 35.40
N PRO A 43 5.61 14.91 36.71
CA PRO A 43 6.90 14.49 37.27
C PRO A 43 7.26 13.04 36.92
N LYS A 44 6.26 12.19 36.63
CA LYS A 44 6.49 10.77 36.36
C LYS A 44 6.97 10.57 34.92
N LYS A 45 8.14 9.94 34.78
CA LYS A 45 8.65 9.39 33.52
C LYS A 45 8.28 7.92 33.41
N VAL A 46 7.91 7.49 32.22
CA VAL A 46 7.48 6.13 31.86
C VAL A 46 8.17 5.75 30.57
N ASP A 47 8.48 4.48 30.36
CA ASP A 47 8.96 3.98 29.07
C ASP A 47 7.90 4.19 27.99
N SER A 48 8.33 4.66 26.82
CA SER A 48 7.44 4.93 25.70
C SER A 48 7.27 3.66 24.87
N GLU A 49 6.08 3.08 24.92
CA GLU A 49 5.73 1.89 24.14
C GLU A 49 5.76 2.18 22.64
N TYR A 50 5.42 3.42 22.26
CA TYR A 50 5.53 3.88 20.87
C TYR A 50 6.99 3.96 20.41
N ASP A 51 7.91 4.33 21.30
CA ASP A 51 9.34 4.36 21.02
C ASP A 51 10.04 3.02 21.30
N ALA A 52 9.29 1.91 21.33
CA ALA A 52 9.82 0.58 21.60
C ALA A 52 10.73 0.54 22.85
N GLU A 53 10.30 1.27 23.89
CA GLU A 53 10.95 1.39 25.20
C GLU A 53 12.35 2.02 25.17
N THR A 54 12.74 2.63 24.05
CA THR A 54 14.03 3.33 23.93
C THR A 54 13.93 4.81 24.29
N GLY A 55 12.72 5.37 24.32
CA GLY A 55 12.41 6.73 24.75
C GLY A 55 11.62 6.75 26.05
N LYS A 56 11.58 7.91 26.72
CA LYS A 56 10.71 8.15 27.88
C LYS A 56 9.54 9.05 27.50
N ARG A 57 8.33 8.68 27.92
CA ARG A 57 7.14 9.53 27.94
C ARG A 57 6.77 9.93 29.37
N LYS A 58 5.67 10.66 29.53
CA LYS A 58 5.08 11.05 30.82
C LYS A 58 3.86 10.20 31.13
N ALA A 59 3.40 10.21 32.38
CA ALA A 59 2.18 9.49 32.76
C ALA A 59 0.92 10.06 32.10
N ILE A 60 0.83 11.39 31.93
CA ILE A 60 -0.11 12.01 30.99
C ILE A 60 0.62 12.20 29.66
N TYR A 61 0.03 11.77 28.55
CA TYR A 61 0.73 11.71 27.27
C TYR A 61 -0.23 11.71 26.07
N VAL A 62 0.31 12.02 24.90
CA VAL A 62 -0.24 11.65 23.59
C VAL A 62 0.67 10.52 23.08
N LYS A 63 0.10 9.47 22.47
CA LYS A 63 0.87 8.29 22.07
C LYS A 63 2.01 8.62 21.09
N TYR A 64 1.77 9.53 20.15
CA TYR A 64 2.75 10.07 19.21
C TYR A 64 2.23 11.39 18.61
N ALA A 65 3.12 12.18 18.01
CA ALA A 65 2.83 13.57 17.66
C ALA A 65 1.68 13.76 16.64
N GLN A 66 1.38 12.75 15.83
CA GLN A 66 0.29 12.73 14.85
C GLN A 66 -0.85 11.78 15.25
N ALA A 67 -1.00 11.46 16.54
CA ALA A 67 -2.07 10.59 17.00
C ALA A 67 -3.44 11.16 16.61
N VAL A 68 -4.37 10.26 16.26
CA VAL A 68 -5.77 10.60 15.96
C VAL A 68 -6.68 9.77 16.87
N PRO A 69 -7.52 10.41 17.70
CA PRO A 69 -7.63 11.86 17.91
C PRO A 69 -6.36 12.40 18.60
N LEU A 70 -5.98 13.66 18.34
CA LEU A 70 -4.81 14.29 18.94
C LEU A 70 -5.13 14.75 20.36
N LYS A 71 -5.46 13.81 21.26
CA LYS A 71 -5.90 14.12 22.64
C LYS A 71 -5.00 13.43 23.66
N TYR A 72 -4.76 14.11 24.77
CA TYR A 72 -4.02 13.54 25.90
C TYR A 72 -4.82 12.44 26.59
N GLN A 73 -4.09 11.53 27.24
CA GLN A 73 -4.64 10.50 28.12
C GLN A 73 -3.70 10.27 29.31
N ILE A 74 -4.23 9.77 30.42
CA ILE A 74 -3.43 9.44 31.61
C ILE A 74 -3.30 7.92 31.71
N ASP A 75 -2.06 7.45 31.80
CA ASP A 75 -1.71 6.08 32.16
C ASP A 75 -2.00 5.84 33.66
N PRO A 76 -3.03 5.05 34.00
CA PRO A 76 -3.41 4.79 35.39
C PRO A 76 -2.34 3.99 36.15
N ASP A 77 -1.59 3.13 35.45
CA ASP A 77 -0.55 2.28 36.01
C ASP A 77 0.74 3.05 36.32
N SER A 78 0.85 4.30 35.86
CA SER A 78 1.99 5.16 36.16
C SER A 78 1.63 6.42 36.95
N CYS A 79 0.39 6.88 36.88
CA CYS A 79 -0.03 8.15 37.48
C CYS A 79 -0.01 8.14 39.02
N ILE A 80 0.74 9.09 39.61
CA ILE A 80 0.85 9.21 41.07
C ILE A 80 -0.49 9.56 41.72
N ARG A 81 -1.30 10.42 41.08
CA ARG A 81 -2.61 10.86 41.61
C ARG A 81 -3.65 9.74 41.60
N LEU A 82 -3.66 8.90 40.56
CA LEU A 82 -4.58 7.77 40.45
C LEU A 82 -4.20 6.63 41.40
N LYS A 83 -2.90 6.35 41.57
CA LYS A 83 -2.43 5.36 42.55
C LYS A 83 -2.57 5.81 44.01
N LYS A 84 -2.40 7.11 44.28
CA LYS A 84 -2.50 7.68 45.62
C LYS A 84 -3.30 8.99 45.58
N PRO A 85 -4.61 8.94 45.90
CA PRO A 85 -5.46 10.12 45.92
C PRO A 85 -4.84 11.26 46.77
N GLY A 86 -4.82 12.48 46.23
CA GLY A 86 -4.28 13.67 46.88
C GLY A 86 -2.74 13.86 46.77
N ALA A 87 -1.99 12.89 46.26
CA ALA A 87 -0.52 12.98 46.22
C ALA A 87 0.07 13.84 45.08
N CYS A 88 -0.71 14.11 44.02
CA CYS A 88 -0.30 14.91 42.86
C CYS A 88 -1.53 15.61 42.25
N GLY A 89 -1.31 16.56 41.33
CA GLY A 89 -2.39 17.27 40.62
C GLY A 89 -1.86 18.34 39.66
N PHE A 90 -0.58 18.26 39.25
CA PHE A 90 0.05 19.31 38.45
C PHE A 90 -0.61 19.47 37.08
N CYS A 91 -0.95 18.35 36.41
CA CYS A 91 -1.61 18.39 35.11
C CYS A 91 -2.97 19.07 35.15
N GLU A 92 -3.76 18.84 36.21
CA GLU A 92 -5.05 19.51 36.43
C GLU A 92 -4.87 21.01 36.66
N LYS A 93 -3.91 21.41 37.52
CA LYS A 93 -3.65 22.83 37.85
C LYS A 93 -3.20 23.67 36.66
N VAL A 94 -2.54 23.08 35.67
CA VAL A 94 -2.03 23.80 34.48
C VAL A 94 -2.89 23.61 33.24
N CYS A 95 -4.01 22.89 33.35
CA CYS A 95 -4.93 22.69 32.26
C CYS A 95 -5.97 23.83 32.24
N ASP A 96 -5.67 24.91 31.52
CA ASP A 96 -6.57 26.07 31.41
C ASP A 96 -7.95 25.72 30.84
N ALA A 97 -8.01 24.70 29.96
CA ALA A 97 -9.26 24.21 29.40
C ALA A 97 -10.11 23.39 30.38
N GLY A 98 -9.59 23.07 31.58
CA GLY A 98 -10.30 22.26 32.58
C GLY A 98 -10.63 20.85 32.10
N ALA A 99 -9.74 20.25 31.31
CA ALA A 99 -10.00 18.97 30.64
C ALA A 99 -9.61 17.73 31.47
N ILE A 100 -8.88 17.87 32.59
CA ILE A 100 -8.42 16.71 33.37
C ILE A 100 -9.53 16.20 34.29
N THR A 101 -9.86 14.91 34.20
CA THR A 101 -10.96 14.27 34.95
C THR A 101 -10.50 12.95 35.58
N PHE A 102 -9.93 13.00 36.79
CA PHE A 102 -9.39 11.80 37.47
C PHE A 102 -10.45 10.79 37.92
N ASP A 103 -11.72 11.19 37.94
CA ASP A 103 -12.89 10.40 38.29
C ASP A 103 -13.56 9.74 37.08
N ASP A 104 -12.99 9.89 35.88
CA ASP A 104 -13.43 9.16 34.68
C ASP A 104 -13.38 7.65 34.93
N THR A 105 -14.47 6.95 34.59
CA THR A 105 -14.62 5.52 34.80
C THR A 105 -14.78 4.78 33.49
N GLU A 106 -14.50 3.48 33.54
CA GLU A 106 -14.80 2.56 32.46
C GLU A 106 -16.27 2.62 32.04
N LYS A 107 -16.52 2.57 30.73
CA LYS A 107 -17.87 2.58 30.13
C LYS A 107 -18.04 1.33 29.28
N ILE A 108 -19.21 0.69 29.40
CA ILE A 108 -19.61 -0.42 28.55
C ILE A 108 -20.62 0.12 27.54
N HIS A 109 -20.35 -0.12 26.27
CA HIS A 109 -21.21 0.25 25.17
C HIS A 109 -21.73 -1.02 24.48
N GLU A 110 -23.00 -1.02 24.13
CA GLU A 110 -23.59 -2.02 23.25
C GLU A 110 -23.86 -1.35 21.90
N ILE A 111 -23.26 -1.89 20.84
CA ILE A 111 -23.36 -1.34 19.49
C ILE A 111 -24.01 -2.39 18.60
N GLU A 112 -25.13 -2.02 17.99
CA GLU A 112 -25.81 -2.83 16.98
C GLU A 112 -25.16 -2.62 15.62
N VAL A 113 -24.73 -3.71 14.98
CA VAL A 113 -24.06 -3.69 13.67
C VAL A 113 -24.50 -4.86 12.81
N GLY A 114 -24.59 -4.66 11.48
CA GLY A 114 -24.91 -5.75 10.56
C GLY A 114 -23.73 -6.68 10.25
N ALA A 115 -22.50 -6.21 10.45
CA ALA A 115 -21.28 -6.97 10.17
C ALA A 115 -20.11 -6.50 11.05
N VAL A 116 -19.14 -7.38 11.27
CA VAL A 116 -17.92 -7.07 12.04
C VAL A 116 -16.67 -7.36 11.20
N VAL A 117 -15.70 -6.44 11.19
CA VAL A 117 -14.38 -6.67 10.58
C VAL A 117 -13.32 -6.65 11.67
N LEU A 118 -12.64 -7.79 11.87
CA LEU A 118 -11.51 -7.90 12.79
C LEU A 118 -10.22 -7.51 12.09
N ALA A 119 -9.68 -6.35 12.47
CA ALA A 119 -8.39 -5.83 12.01
C ALA A 119 -7.42 -5.52 13.16
N PRO A 120 -7.22 -6.42 14.15
CA PRO A 120 -6.42 -6.10 15.34
C PRO A 120 -4.92 -6.00 15.07
N GLY A 121 -4.47 -6.38 13.87
CA GLY A 121 -3.06 -6.29 13.47
C GLY A 121 -2.22 -7.44 14.01
N PHE A 122 -1.04 -7.12 14.53
CA PHE A 122 -0.04 -8.05 15.06
C PHE A 122 0.71 -7.40 16.22
N GLU A 123 1.48 -8.20 16.96
CA GLU A 123 2.56 -7.72 17.83
C GLU A 123 3.91 -8.26 17.31
N ALA A 124 4.98 -7.49 17.51
CA ALA A 124 6.32 -7.93 17.17
C ALA A 124 6.75 -9.04 18.15
N PHE A 125 7.50 -10.02 17.67
CA PHE A 125 8.10 -11.03 18.53
C PHE A 125 9.07 -10.38 19.53
N ASP A 126 8.93 -10.75 20.80
CA ASP A 126 9.83 -10.33 21.87
C ASP A 126 10.95 -11.38 22.06
N PRO A 127 12.22 -11.05 21.74
CA PRO A 127 13.33 -11.98 21.88
C PRO A 127 13.93 -12.02 23.30
N THR A 128 13.34 -11.37 24.30
CA THR A 128 13.89 -11.28 25.67
C THR A 128 14.17 -12.65 26.30
N ASP A 129 13.27 -13.62 26.11
CA ASP A 129 13.44 -14.98 26.65
C ASP A 129 14.49 -15.81 25.87
N SER A 130 15.00 -15.31 24.75
CA SER A 130 16.01 -15.97 23.91
C SER A 130 17.42 -15.45 24.20
N GLU A 131 18.06 -15.99 25.25
CA GLU A 131 19.41 -15.58 25.71
C GLU A 131 20.47 -15.59 24.59
N VAL A 132 20.32 -16.48 23.63
CA VAL A 132 21.25 -16.68 22.51
C VAL A 132 21.48 -15.43 21.65
N TRP A 133 20.51 -14.53 21.57
CA TRP A 133 20.62 -13.29 20.82
C TRP A 133 21.17 -12.13 21.66
N GLY A 134 21.26 -12.30 22.99
CA GLY A 134 21.75 -11.27 23.90
C GLY A 134 20.85 -10.04 24.01
N TYR A 135 19.60 -10.11 23.56
CA TYR A 135 18.62 -9.02 23.72
C TYR A 135 18.27 -8.83 25.19
N GLY A 136 18.17 -7.57 25.63
CA GLY A 136 17.98 -7.23 27.05
C GLY A 136 19.24 -7.36 27.93
N VAL A 137 20.28 -8.07 27.45
CA VAL A 137 21.56 -8.24 28.15
C VAL A 137 22.63 -7.32 27.56
N TYR A 138 22.79 -7.30 26.24
CA TYR A 138 23.75 -6.46 25.54
C TYR A 138 23.06 -5.20 25.01
N PRO A 139 23.41 -3.99 25.48
CA PRO A 139 22.71 -2.76 25.08
C PRO A 139 22.74 -2.48 23.57
N ASN A 140 23.78 -2.94 22.87
CA ASN A 140 23.95 -2.73 21.43
C ASN A 140 23.20 -3.77 20.57
N VAL A 141 22.48 -4.72 21.19
CA VAL A 141 21.54 -5.59 20.49
C VAL A 141 20.15 -4.96 20.60
N ILE A 142 19.61 -4.54 19.46
CA ILE A 142 18.29 -3.90 19.37
C ILE A 142 17.38 -4.68 18.44
N THR A 143 16.07 -4.46 18.51
CA THR A 143 15.13 -4.98 17.51
C THR A 143 15.03 -4.05 16.30
N SER A 144 14.54 -4.57 15.18
CA SER A 144 14.21 -3.74 14.00
C SER A 144 13.23 -2.62 14.32
N LEU A 145 12.27 -2.85 15.23
CA LEU A 145 11.33 -1.80 15.65
C LEU A 145 12.05 -0.67 16.40
N GLN A 146 13.02 -1.00 17.26
CA GLN A 146 13.85 0.01 17.94
C GLN A 146 14.69 0.80 16.93
N LEU A 147 15.27 0.14 15.93
CA LEU A 147 16.00 0.83 14.86
C LEU A 147 15.09 1.79 14.08
N GLU A 148 13.86 1.41 13.74
CA GLU A 148 12.88 2.31 13.10
C GLU A 148 12.62 3.56 13.96
N ARG A 149 12.62 3.43 15.29
CA ARG A 149 12.51 4.57 16.20
C ARG A 149 13.79 5.40 16.22
N TYR A 150 14.98 4.80 16.18
CA TYR A 150 16.25 5.55 16.11
C TYR A 150 16.40 6.34 14.82
N LEU A 151 16.03 5.75 13.69
CA LEU A 151 16.08 6.41 12.38
C LEU A 151 14.92 7.41 12.19
N SER A 152 13.95 7.45 13.10
CA SER A 152 12.85 8.39 13.03
C SER A 152 13.27 9.77 13.51
N ALA A 153 12.99 10.79 12.69
CA ALA A 153 13.23 12.18 13.04
C ALA A 153 12.40 12.69 14.24
N SER A 154 11.34 11.96 14.63
CA SER A 154 10.56 12.20 15.85
C SER A 154 10.73 11.06 16.86
N GLY A 155 11.80 10.29 16.74
CA GLY A 155 12.18 9.25 17.68
C GLY A 155 13.19 9.75 18.72
N PRO A 156 13.60 8.88 19.65
CA PRO A 156 14.39 9.28 20.82
C PRO A 156 15.81 9.75 20.51
N THR A 157 16.33 9.42 19.32
CA THR A 157 17.65 9.88 18.86
C THR A 157 17.56 10.89 17.71
N GLU A 158 16.35 11.39 17.41
CA GLU A 158 16.10 12.43 16.39
C GLU A 158 16.64 12.07 14.98
N GLY A 159 16.73 10.78 14.65
CA GLY A 159 17.28 10.29 13.38
C GLY A 159 18.78 9.98 13.43
N HIS A 160 19.47 10.25 14.54
CA HIS A 160 20.88 9.93 14.69
C HIS A 160 21.09 8.47 15.09
N LEU A 161 21.88 7.74 14.30
CA LEU A 161 22.22 6.35 14.57
C LEU A 161 23.40 6.26 15.54
N VAL A 162 23.10 5.98 16.81
CA VAL A 162 24.07 5.90 17.90
C VAL A 162 23.98 4.57 18.65
N ARG A 163 25.09 4.15 19.26
CA ARG A 163 25.15 2.98 20.14
C ARG A 163 24.37 3.24 21.44
N PRO A 164 23.44 2.35 21.85
CA PRO A 164 22.73 2.51 23.11
C PRO A 164 23.64 2.44 24.34
N SER A 165 24.74 1.69 24.26
CA SER A 165 25.68 1.53 25.39
C SER A 165 26.41 2.81 25.80
N ASP A 166 26.86 3.60 24.83
CA ASP A 166 27.80 4.71 25.06
C ASP A 166 27.51 5.98 24.23
N GLY A 167 26.47 6.00 23.41
CA GLY A 167 26.06 7.13 22.58
C GLY A 167 26.99 7.43 21.41
N LYS A 168 28.01 6.58 21.15
CA LYS A 168 28.94 6.81 20.03
C LYS A 168 28.27 6.55 18.68
N PRO A 169 28.76 7.19 17.59
CA PRO A 169 28.33 6.87 16.23
C PRO A 169 28.56 5.39 15.89
N VAL A 170 27.62 4.82 15.14
CA VAL A 170 27.69 3.44 14.65
C VAL A 170 28.37 3.42 13.28
N ASN A 171 29.43 2.63 13.11
CA ASN A 171 30.15 2.47 11.84
C ASN A 171 29.82 1.12 11.17
N LYS A 172 29.41 0.11 11.95
CA LYS A 172 29.14 -1.23 11.44
C LYS A 172 27.95 -1.93 12.10
N VAL A 173 26.95 -2.31 11.30
CA VAL A 173 25.69 -2.94 11.74
C VAL A 173 25.49 -4.31 11.11
N ALA A 174 25.08 -5.29 11.92
CA ALA A 174 24.58 -6.58 11.47
C ALA A 174 23.07 -6.67 11.64
N PHE A 175 22.36 -7.18 10.65
CA PHE A 175 20.94 -7.53 10.72
C PHE A 175 20.79 -9.05 10.75
N LEU A 176 20.13 -9.60 11.75
CA LEU A 176 19.88 -11.03 11.87
C LEU A 176 18.44 -11.34 11.48
N GLN A 177 18.26 -12.13 10.43
CA GLN A 177 16.94 -12.45 9.90
C GLN A 177 16.29 -13.64 10.61
N CYS A 178 14.95 -13.70 10.51
CA CYS A 178 14.12 -14.79 11.03
C CYS A 178 14.16 -14.92 12.56
N ILE A 179 14.23 -13.79 13.29
CA ILE A 179 14.12 -13.79 14.74
C ILE A 179 12.64 -13.91 15.11
N GLY A 180 12.25 -14.97 15.84
CA GLY A 180 10.85 -15.24 16.15
C GLY A 180 10.03 -15.83 15.00
N SER A 181 10.68 -16.35 13.95
CA SER A 181 10.04 -16.93 12.77
C SER A 181 10.87 -18.06 12.21
N ARG A 182 10.21 -19.06 11.59
CA ARG A 182 10.87 -20.29 11.11
C ARG A 182 11.69 -20.95 12.22
N ASP A 183 11.20 -20.87 13.46
CA ASP A 183 11.87 -21.36 14.66
C ASP A 183 10.87 -22.03 15.61
N GLU A 184 10.88 -23.36 15.60
CA GLU A 184 10.03 -24.16 16.50
C GLU A 184 10.70 -24.48 17.83
N ASN A 185 12.01 -24.29 17.92
CA ASN A 185 12.78 -24.69 19.10
C ASN A 185 12.72 -23.60 20.17
N LEU A 186 12.90 -22.33 19.77
CA LEU A 186 12.94 -21.21 20.71
C LEU A 186 11.56 -20.63 21.01
N CYS A 187 10.69 -20.48 20.00
CA CYS A 187 9.41 -19.79 20.17
C CYS A 187 8.18 -20.51 19.60
N GLY A 188 8.35 -21.66 18.94
CA GLY A 188 7.23 -22.40 18.35
C GLY A 188 6.66 -21.81 17.05
N ASN A 189 7.17 -20.67 16.57
CA ASN A 189 6.70 -20.02 15.35
C ASN A 189 7.33 -20.67 14.10
N GLY A 190 6.68 -21.73 13.59
CA GLY A 190 7.12 -22.47 12.40
C GLY A 190 6.92 -21.73 11.07
N TYR A 191 6.18 -20.62 11.06
CA TYR A 191 5.85 -19.84 9.87
C TYR A 191 6.89 -18.75 9.56
N CYS A 192 6.82 -18.19 8.36
CA CYS A 192 7.61 -17.03 7.96
C CYS A 192 6.79 -15.75 8.11
N SER A 193 7.35 -14.71 8.73
CA SER A 193 6.65 -13.43 8.89
C SER A 193 6.53 -12.57 7.62
N SER A 194 6.96 -13.06 6.46
CA SER A 194 6.80 -12.46 5.11
C SER A 194 7.46 -11.10 4.86
N VAL A 195 7.66 -10.26 5.89
CA VAL A 195 8.06 -8.85 5.74
C VAL A 195 9.50 -8.56 6.20
N CYS A 196 10.08 -9.42 7.04
CA CYS A 196 11.38 -9.18 7.69
C CYS A 196 12.57 -9.05 6.73
N CYS A 197 12.54 -9.79 5.62
CA CYS A 197 13.51 -9.60 4.55
C CYS A 197 13.48 -8.17 4.00
N MET A 198 12.29 -7.62 3.78
CA MET A 198 12.15 -6.31 3.11
C MET A 198 12.39 -5.13 4.04
N TYR A 199 11.86 -5.15 5.27
CA TYR A 199 12.14 -4.03 6.18
C TYR A 199 13.62 -3.99 6.56
N ALA A 200 14.32 -5.14 6.68
CA ALA A 200 15.76 -5.13 6.98
C ALA A 200 16.59 -4.56 5.82
N ILE A 201 16.25 -4.86 4.56
CA ILE A 201 16.89 -4.21 3.41
C ILE A 201 16.64 -2.70 3.46
N LYS A 202 15.38 -2.30 3.69
CA LYS A 202 14.98 -0.89 3.76
C LYS A 202 15.73 -0.16 4.89
N GLU A 203 15.72 -0.71 6.09
CA GLU A 203 16.41 -0.17 7.26
C GLU A 203 17.93 -0.11 7.04
N ALA A 204 18.55 -1.11 6.41
CA ALA A 204 19.97 -1.09 6.10
C ALA A 204 20.34 0.02 5.11
N VAL A 205 19.50 0.30 4.11
CA VAL A 205 19.69 1.41 3.16
C VAL A 205 19.47 2.74 3.88
N ILE A 206 18.36 2.91 4.60
CA ILE A 206 18.05 4.15 5.32
C ILE A 206 19.09 4.45 6.41
N ALA A 207 19.62 3.43 7.10
CA ALA A 207 20.68 3.61 8.08
C ALA A 207 21.96 4.16 7.45
N LYS A 208 22.30 3.73 6.22
CA LYS A 208 23.44 4.29 5.47
C LYS A 208 23.19 5.73 5.04
N ASP A 209 21.96 6.09 4.70
CA ASP A 209 21.60 7.48 4.38
C ASP A 209 21.76 8.40 5.61
N HIS A 210 21.44 7.91 6.81
CA HIS A 210 21.62 8.65 8.07
C HIS A 210 23.08 8.65 8.58
N ALA A 211 23.87 7.64 8.25
CA ALA A 211 25.26 7.49 8.67
C ALA A 211 26.17 7.20 7.45
N PRO A 212 26.67 8.25 6.77
CA PRO A 212 27.56 8.09 5.63
C PRO A 212 28.82 7.28 6.00
N GLY A 213 29.14 6.26 5.18
CA GLY A 213 30.25 5.34 5.44
C GLY A 213 29.89 4.11 6.28
N LEU A 214 28.65 4.01 6.77
CA LEU A 214 28.17 2.84 7.52
C LEU A 214 28.29 1.55 6.70
N GLN A 215 28.88 0.54 7.32
CA GLN A 215 28.94 -0.82 6.80
C GLN A 215 27.74 -1.61 7.35
N THR A 216 26.91 -2.16 6.45
CA THR A 216 25.75 -2.98 6.84
C THR A 216 25.87 -4.38 6.28
N SER A 217 25.54 -5.38 7.10
CA SER A 217 25.50 -6.79 6.71
C SER A 217 24.18 -7.42 7.11
N ILE A 218 23.50 -8.11 6.19
CA ILE A 218 22.25 -8.84 6.44
C ILE A 218 22.54 -10.33 6.42
N PHE A 219 22.35 -11.00 7.55
CA PHE A 219 22.52 -12.44 7.73
C PHE A 219 21.18 -13.16 7.55
N TYR A 220 21.09 -14.04 6.56
CA TYR A 220 19.82 -14.61 6.12
C TYR A 220 19.91 -16.10 5.75
N MET A 221 18.76 -16.79 5.74
CA MET A 221 18.64 -18.15 5.18
C MET A 221 18.21 -18.12 3.70
N ASP A 222 17.09 -17.46 3.43
CA ASP A 222 16.52 -17.24 2.10
C ASP A 222 16.00 -15.80 2.01
N MET A 223 16.36 -15.05 0.96
CA MET A 223 15.80 -13.72 0.74
C MET A 223 14.41 -13.81 0.09
N ARG A 224 13.38 -13.48 0.87
CA ARG A 224 11.96 -13.60 0.47
C ARG A 224 11.36 -12.29 -0.04
N THR A 225 12.01 -11.66 -1.02
CA THR A 225 11.61 -10.39 -1.66
C THR A 225 10.56 -10.60 -2.77
N HIS A 226 9.39 -11.13 -2.40
CA HIS A 226 8.40 -11.68 -3.34
C HIS A 226 7.33 -10.70 -3.83
N GLY A 227 7.31 -9.46 -3.33
CA GLY A 227 6.39 -8.41 -3.77
C GLY A 227 6.80 -7.79 -5.11
N LYS A 228 5.89 -7.01 -5.69
CA LYS A 228 6.13 -6.23 -6.91
C LYS A 228 7.32 -5.28 -6.69
N GLU A 229 8.28 -5.28 -7.62
CA GLU A 229 9.55 -4.50 -7.56
C GLU A 229 10.50 -4.82 -6.38
N PHE A 230 10.22 -5.82 -5.54
CA PHE A 230 11.04 -6.09 -4.34
C PHE A 230 12.41 -6.68 -4.68
N ASP A 231 12.53 -7.54 -5.70
CA ASP A 231 13.83 -8.03 -6.17
C ASP A 231 14.68 -6.92 -6.78
N GLN A 232 14.07 -5.96 -7.50
CA GLN A 232 14.79 -4.79 -8.00
C GLN A 232 15.31 -3.91 -6.86
N TYR A 233 14.54 -3.76 -5.77
CA TYR A 233 14.99 -3.05 -4.57
C TYR A 233 16.16 -3.77 -3.88
N LEU A 234 16.12 -5.11 -3.80
CA LEU A 234 17.24 -5.91 -3.32
C LEU A 234 18.52 -5.69 -4.14
N GLU A 235 18.42 -5.73 -5.47
CA GLU A 235 19.56 -5.49 -6.36
C GLU A 235 20.13 -4.07 -6.20
N ARG A 236 19.28 -3.04 -6.09
CA ARG A 236 19.73 -1.67 -5.79
C ARG A 236 20.43 -1.57 -4.43
N ALA A 237 19.89 -2.21 -3.39
CA ALA A 237 20.53 -2.20 -2.07
C ALA A 237 21.92 -2.86 -2.11
N LYS A 238 22.09 -3.93 -2.90
CA LYS A 238 23.37 -4.60 -3.09
C LYS A 238 24.35 -3.78 -3.92
N ASN A 239 23.92 -3.31 -5.10
CA ASN A 239 24.81 -2.75 -6.11
C ASN A 239 25.04 -1.24 -5.93
N ASP A 240 24.02 -0.49 -5.51
CA ASP A 240 24.08 0.98 -5.41
C ASP A 240 24.40 1.42 -3.98
N SER A 241 23.77 0.80 -2.97
CA SER A 241 23.98 1.15 -1.56
C SER A 241 25.09 0.34 -0.89
N GLY A 242 25.60 -0.72 -1.53
CA GLY A 242 26.67 -1.56 -0.98
C GLY A 242 26.30 -2.29 0.32
N VAL A 243 25.04 -2.72 0.47
CA VAL A 243 24.61 -3.58 1.58
C VAL A 243 25.15 -4.99 1.35
N ARG A 244 25.85 -5.55 2.34
CA ARG A 244 26.40 -6.91 2.25
C ARG A 244 25.33 -7.94 2.65
N PHE A 245 25.16 -8.98 1.86
CA PHE A 245 24.25 -10.09 2.15
C PHE A 245 25.07 -11.35 2.44
N VAL A 246 24.82 -11.98 3.59
CA VAL A 246 25.55 -13.16 4.05
C VAL A 246 24.55 -14.29 4.30
N ARG A 247 24.63 -15.36 3.50
CA ARG A 247 23.72 -16.49 3.59
C ARG A 247 24.13 -17.41 4.75
N CYS A 248 23.74 -17.02 5.96
CA CYS A 248 23.99 -17.80 7.16
C CYS A 248 22.91 -17.49 8.21
N ARG A 249 22.43 -18.54 8.89
CA ARG A 249 21.71 -18.36 10.15
C ARG A 249 22.75 -18.29 11.26
N VAL A 250 23.01 -17.07 11.74
CA VAL A 250 23.89 -16.84 12.90
C VAL A 250 23.31 -17.58 14.09
N ASN A 251 24.14 -18.26 14.87
CA ASN A 251 23.68 -19.10 15.98
C ASN A 251 23.60 -18.35 17.31
N GLY A 252 24.17 -17.17 17.44
CA GLY A 252 24.11 -16.33 18.64
C GLY A 252 24.95 -15.07 18.52
N VAL A 253 24.80 -14.19 19.51
CA VAL A 253 25.57 -12.94 19.64
C VAL A 253 26.36 -13.01 20.95
N GLU A 254 27.63 -12.63 20.89
CA GLU A 254 28.48 -12.53 22.07
C GLU A 254 29.10 -11.13 22.16
N THR A 255 29.56 -10.74 23.34
CA THR A 255 30.32 -9.49 23.50
C THR A 255 31.82 -9.75 23.42
N ASP A 256 32.57 -8.77 22.93
CA ASP A 256 34.03 -8.77 23.03
C ASP A 256 34.54 -8.56 24.48
N GLY A 257 33.66 -8.15 25.40
CA GLY A 257 33.93 -7.93 26.82
C GLY A 257 34.81 -6.72 27.15
N VAL A 258 35.27 -5.94 26.15
CA VAL A 258 36.24 -4.85 26.33
C VAL A 258 35.75 -3.54 25.72
N SER A 259 35.43 -3.50 24.43
CA SER A 259 34.93 -2.29 23.74
C SER A 259 33.39 -2.18 23.77
N GLY A 260 32.71 -3.27 24.15
CA GLY A 260 31.25 -3.39 24.05
C GLY A 260 30.80 -3.71 22.62
N ASP A 261 31.72 -4.05 21.73
CA ASP A 261 31.40 -4.54 20.39
C ASP A 261 30.82 -5.96 20.49
N LEU A 262 30.05 -6.31 19.46
CA LEU A 262 29.34 -7.56 19.36
C LEU A 262 30.08 -8.48 18.39
N ARG A 263 30.48 -9.66 18.87
CA ARG A 263 31.11 -10.71 18.09
C ARG A 263 30.06 -11.64 17.52
N LEU A 264 30.11 -11.84 16.20
CA LEU A 264 29.34 -12.86 15.50
C LEU A 264 30.29 -13.93 14.96
N SER A 265 30.05 -15.19 15.32
CA SER A 265 30.76 -16.35 14.78
C SER A 265 29.82 -17.13 13.86
N TYR A 266 30.20 -17.27 12.60
CA TYR A 266 29.35 -17.90 11.58
C TYR A 266 30.18 -18.65 10.53
N VAL A 267 29.53 -19.56 9.79
CA VAL A 267 30.14 -20.25 8.65
C VAL A 267 29.72 -19.56 7.37
N ASN A 268 30.68 -19.16 6.56
CA ASN A 268 30.42 -18.54 5.26
C ASN A 268 30.09 -19.58 4.19
N GLU A 269 29.76 -19.13 2.97
CA GLU A 269 29.39 -20.04 1.89
C GLU A 269 30.54 -20.96 1.44
N GLU A 270 31.80 -20.62 1.71
CA GLU A 270 32.95 -21.50 1.49
C GLU A 270 33.21 -22.53 2.60
N GLY A 271 32.29 -22.66 3.57
CA GLY A 271 32.43 -23.57 4.70
C GLY A 271 33.50 -23.14 5.71
N ARG A 272 33.99 -21.90 5.64
CA ARG A 272 34.99 -21.36 6.57
C ARG A 272 34.29 -20.69 7.75
N GLN A 273 34.81 -20.96 8.95
CA GLN A 273 34.39 -20.25 10.16
C GLN A 273 34.99 -18.84 10.15
N ILE A 274 34.12 -17.84 10.27
CA ILE A 274 34.45 -16.42 10.31
C ILE A 274 34.02 -15.87 11.67
N GLU A 275 34.88 -15.07 12.28
CA GLU A 275 34.52 -14.21 13.39
C GLU A 275 34.56 -12.76 12.91
N GLU A 276 33.49 -12.02 13.17
CA GLU A 276 33.37 -10.63 12.76
C GLU A 276 32.74 -9.78 13.86
N PHE A 277 33.27 -8.58 14.06
CA PHE A 277 32.84 -7.65 15.10
C PHE A 277 31.96 -6.54 14.52
N TYR A 278 30.97 -6.13 15.30
CA TYR A 278 29.94 -5.15 14.95
C TYR A 278 29.70 -4.18 16.11
N ASP A 279 29.46 -2.92 15.78
CA ASP A 279 29.12 -1.89 16.78
C ASP A 279 27.69 -2.09 17.31
N MET A 280 26.81 -2.65 16.46
CA MET A 280 25.39 -2.86 16.74
C MET A 280 24.85 -4.08 15.97
N VAL A 281 23.97 -4.84 16.62
CA VAL A 281 23.22 -5.94 16.01
C VAL A 281 21.74 -5.62 16.08
N VAL A 282 21.06 -5.78 14.95
CA VAL A 282 19.63 -5.54 14.78
C VAL A 282 18.95 -6.89 14.57
N LEU A 283 18.06 -7.25 15.49
CA LEU A 283 17.23 -8.43 15.42
C LEU A 283 16.00 -8.12 14.58
N SER A 284 15.91 -8.71 13.39
CA SER A 284 14.73 -8.58 12.54
C SER A 284 13.62 -9.48 13.07
N VAL A 285 12.84 -8.93 14.01
CA VAL A 285 11.77 -9.63 14.74
C VAL A 285 10.52 -9.90 13.90
N GLY A 286 10.00 -11.12 14.00
CA GLY A 286 8.79 -11.55 13.33
C GLY A 286 7.51 -10.91 13.85
N LEU A 287 6.40 -11.22 13.19
CA LEU A 287 5.04 -10.83 13.57
C LEU A 287 4.33 -12.02 14.21
N GLN A 288 3.60 -11.80 15.30
CA GLN A 288 2.76 -12.79 15.96
C GLN A 288 1.38 -12.21 16.34
N THR A 289 0.41 -13.08 16.58
CA THR A 289 -0.94 -12.67 17.00
C THR A 289 -0.95 -12.35 18.50
N PRO A 290 -1.38 -11.14 18.92
CA PRO A 290 -1.41 -10.78 20.33
C PRO A 290 -2.33 -11.67 21.16
N ARG A 291 -1.97 -11.91 22.43
CA ARG A 291 -2.74 -12.80 23.33
C ARG A 291 -4.22 -12.41 23.48
N HIS A 292 -4.51 -11.12 23.67
CA HIS A 292 -5.89 -10.63 23.81
C HIS A 292 -6.73 -10.88 22.54
N VAL A 293 -6.10 -10.88 21.36
CA VAL A 293 -6.77 -11.22 20.09
C VAL A 293 -7.12 -12.71 20.02
N LEU A 294 -6.27 -13.59 20.57
CA LEU A 294 -6.58 -15.02 20.67
C LEU A 294 -7.77 -15.27 21.60
N GLU A 295 -7.86 -14.51 22.69
CA GLU A 295 -9.00 -14.56 23.61
C GLU A 295 -10.29 -14.06 22.95
N LEU A 296 -10.21 -12.96 22.20
CA LEU A 296 -11.33 -12.44 21.39
C LEU A 296 -11.79 -13.43 20.31
N ALA A 297 -10.85 -14.09 19.61
CA ALA A 297 -11.19 -15.09 18.60
C ALA A 297 -11.95 -16.28 19.23
N ARG A 298 -11.53 -16.73 20.41
CA ARG A 298 -12.23 -17.78 21.17
C ARG A 298 -13.61 -17.33 21.64
N SER A 299 -13.74 -16.12 22.19
CA SER A 299 -15.03 -15.61 22.66
C SER A 299 -16.01 -15.33 21.52
N SER A 300 -15.49 -15.09 20.31
CA SER A 300 -16.29 -14.78 19.12
C SER A 300 -16.56 -16.01 18.23
N ASP A 301 -16.14 -17.21 18.64
CA ASP A 301 -16.25 -18.47 17.88
C ASP A 301 -15.61 -18.43 16.49
N ILE A 302 -14.40 -17.87 16.43
CA ILE A 302 -13.60 -17.77 15.20
C ILE A 302 -12.49 -18.80 15.24
N LYS A 303 -12.44 -19.65 14.20
CA LYS A 303 -11.40 -20.65 14.02
C LYS A 303 -10.08 -19.97 13.66
N LEU A 304 -9.02 -20.43 14.32
CA LEU A 304 -7.65 -20.03 14.02
C LEU A 304 -6.92 -21.16 13.29
N THR A 305 -5.90 -20.80 12.52
CA THR A 305 -4.95 -21.75 11.94
C THR A 305 -4.03 -22.32 13.00
N ALA A 306 -3.22 -23.33 12.65
CA ALA A 306 -2.21 -23.90 13.56
C ALA A 306 -1.16 -22.86 14.02
N ASP A 307 -0.98 -21.81 13.23
CA ASP A 307 -0.06 -20.69 13.49
C ASP A 307 -0.74 -19.51 14.22
N ASN A 308 -1.96 -19.70 14.73
CA ASN A 308 -2.74 -18.70 15.47
C ASN A 308 -3.16 -17.44 14.67
N PHE A 309 -3.36 -17.57 13.35
CA PHE A 309 -4.00 -16.54 12.52
C PHE A 309 -5.46 -16.87 12.24
N ALA A 310 -6.27 -15.89 11.83
CA ALA A 310 -7.65 -16.15 11.41
C ALA A 310 -7.70 -17.17 10.26
N ALA A 311 -8.48 -18.24 10.41
CA ALA A 311 -8.65 -19.23 9.36
C ALA A 311 -9.64 -18.71 8.30
N THR A 312 -9.17 -18.62 7.05
CA THR A 312 -9.93 -18.15 5.88
C THR A 312 -9.81 -19.16 4.72
N SER A 313 -10.64 -19.01 3.69
CA SER A 313 -10.53 -19.79 2.43
C SER A 313 -9.74 -19.02 1.38
N ASP A 314 -9.02 -19.72 0.51
CA ASP A 314 -8.31 -19.14 -0.63
C ASP A 314 -9.27 -18.54 -1.69
N PHE A 315 -10.56 -18.90 -1.68
CA PHE A 315 -11.60 -18.30 -2.51
C PHE A 315 -12.49 -17.29 -1.74
N ALA A 316 -12.27 -17.16 -0.43
CA ALA A 316 -12.91 -16.16 0.42
C ALA A 316 -11.91 -15.63 1.49
N PRO A 317 -10.83 -14.93 1.08
CA PRO A 317 -9.64 -14.71 1.89
C PRO A 317 -9.84 -13.75 3.07
N VAL A 318 -10.97 -13.05 3.12
CA VAL A 318 -11.34 -12.08 4.18
C VAL A 318 -12.54 -12.55 5.02
N GLN A 319 -13.12 -13.70 4.70
CA GLN A 319 -14.24 -14.27 5.48
C GLN A 319 -13.69 -15.20 6.56
N THR A 320 -14.13 -15.01 7.80
CA THR A 320 -13.78 -15.92 8.89
C THR A 320 -14.67 -17.16 8.87
N SER A 321 -14.46 -18.08 9.82
CA SER A 321 -15.33 -19.25 9.98
C SER A 321 -16.75 -18.93 10.46
N ARG A 322 -17.03 -17.69 10.91
CA ARG A 322 -18.34 -17.25 11.36
C ARG A 322 -18.90 -16.23 10.36
N GLU A 323 -20.02 -16.58 9.76
CA GLU A 323 -20.70 -15.74 8.78
C GLU A 323 -21.03 -14.35 9.36
N GLY A 324 -20.84 -13.29 8.57
CA GLY A 324 -20.99 -11.90 9.01
C GLY A 324 -19.80 -11.32 9.78
N ILE A 325 -18.80 -12.14 10.14
CA ILE A 325 -17.52 -11.69 10.70
C ILE A 325 -16.40 -11.89 9.67
N PHE A 326 -15.71 -10.80 9.38
CA PHE A 326 -14.63 -10.71 8.40
C PHE A 326 -13.30 -10.39 9.09
N THR A 327 -12.20 -10.54 8.37
CA THR A 327 -10.84 -10.25 8.85
C THR A 327 -10.01 -9.61 7.75
N CYS A 328 -9.02 -8.81 8.12
CA CYS A 328 -8.04 -8.28 7.18
C CYS A 328 -6.69 -7.96 7.85
N GLY A 329 -5.66 -7.78 7.04
CA GLY A 329 -4.34 -7.38 7.53
C GLY A 329 -3.63 -8.51 8.26
N ALA A 330 -2.71 -8.17 9.17
CA ALA A 330 -1.79 -9.14 9.76
C ALA A 330 -2.48 -10.24 10.60
N PHE A 331 -3.72 -10.05 11.05
CA PHE A 331 -4.47 -11.10 11.75
C PHE A 331 -4.87 -12.28 10.85
N ALA A 332 -5.07 -12.04 9.54
CA ALA A 332 -5.26 -13.10 8.56
C ALA A 332 -3.93 -13.76 8.11
N GLY A 333 -2.78 -13.35 8.68
CA GLY A 333 -1.47 -13.89 8.38
C GLY A 333 -0.41 -12.79 8.14
N PRO A 334 0.89 -13.10 8.29
CA PRO A 334 1.96 -12.11 8.17
C PRO A 334 2.06 -11.53 6.75
N LYS A 335 1.97 -10.20 6.64
CA LYS A 335 1.96 -9.48 5.36
C LYS A 335 2.35 -8.01 5.52
N ASP A 336 2.59 -7.36 4.39
CA ASP A 336 2.99 -5.96 4.32
C ASP A 336 1.79 -4.99 4.23
N ILE A 337 2.10 -3.69 4.15
CA ILE A 337 1.11 -2.62 4.07
C ILE A 337 0.27 -2.71 2.78
N PRO A 338 0.84 -2.82 1.57
CA PRO A 338 0.05 -3.00 0.35
C PRO A 338 -0.99 -4.11 0.45
N GLN A 339 -0.60 -5.30 0.91
CA GLN A 339 -1.52 -6.42 1.03
C GLN A 339 -2.58 -6.17 2.12
N SER A 340 -2.21 -5.55 3.24
CA SER A 340 -3.16 -5.19 4.31
C SER A 340 -4.22 -4.19 3.82
N VAL A 341 -3.83 -3.21 3.00
CA VAL A 341 -4.76 -2.22 2.42
C VAL A 341 -5.70 -2.87 1.40
N VAL A 342 -5.18 -3.80 0.59
CA VAL A 342 -6.00 -4.62 -0.32
C VAL A 342 -7.02 -5.43 0.48
N GLU A 343 -6.60 -6.16 1.52
CA GLU A 343 -7.51 -6.96 2.33
C GLU A 343 -8.52 -6.10 3.10
N GLY A 344 -8.15 -4.91 3.58
CA GLY A 344 -9.10 -3.97 4.19
C GLY A 344 -10.20 -3.54 3.21
N SER A 345 -9.82 -3.24 1.97
CA SER A 345 -10.77 -2.93 0.90
C SER A 345 -11.62 -4.15 0.50
N ALA A 346 -11.02 -5.34 0.49
CA ALA A 346 -11.72 -6.59 0.20
C ALA A 346 -12.75 -6.95 1.28
N ALA A 347 -12.40 -6.77 2.56
CA ALA A 347 -13.32 -6.95 3.68
C ALA A 347 -14.48 -5.95 3.58
N ALA A 348 -14.21 -4.69 3.23
CA ALA A 348 -15.26 -3.70 2.95
C ALA A 348 -16.17 -4.13 1.79
N ALA A 349 -15.64 -4.75 0.73
CA ALA A 349 -16.43 -5.29 -0.38
C ALA A 349 -17.37 -6.41 0.07
N ALA A 350 -16.87 -7.33 0.91
CA ALA A 350 -17.63 -8.46 1.42
C ALA A 350 -18.71 -8.01 2.43
N VAL A 351 -18.42 -6.99 3.24
CA VAL A 351 -19.41 -6.34 4.10
C VAL A 351 -20.48 -5.60 3.28
N SER A 352 -20.06 -4.84 2.26
CA SER A 352 -20.97 -4.07 1.40
C SER A 352 -21.91 -4.97 0.59
N ASP A 353 -21.46 -6.19 0.26
CA ASP A 353 -22.29 -7.23 -0.34
C ASP A 353 -23.36 -7.74 0.62
N LEU A 354 -22.96 -8.15 1.83
CA LEU A 354 -23.89 -8.59 2.89
C LEU A 354 -24.93 -7.50 3.25
N LEU A 355 -24.49 -6.24 3.32
CA LEU A 355 -25.32 -5.10 3.72
C LEU A 355 -25.96 -4.36 2.54
N ALA A 356 -25.83 -4.87 1.32
CA ALA A 356 -26.41 -4.23 0.13
C ALA A 356 -27.93 -3.96 0.26
N PRO A 357 -28.75 -4.86 0.86
CA PRO A 357 -30.18 -4.60 1.04
C PRO A 357 -30.51 -3.41 1.96
N ALA A 358 -29.64 -3.10 2.92
CA ALA A 358 -29.81 -2.02 3.90
C ALA A 358 -29.00 -0.76 3.54
N ARG A 359 -28.49 -0.68 2.30
CA ARG A 359 -27.66 0.45 1.85
C ARG A 359 -28.44 1.76 1.97
N PHE A 360 -27.80 2.75 2.58
CA PHE A 360 -28.34 4.09 2.87
C PHE A 360 -29.38 4.20 3.99
N GLU A 361 -29.77 3.12 4.67
CA GLU A 361 -30.76 3.20 5.77
C GLU A 361 -30.25 4.01 6.98
N LEU A 362 -28.95 3.96 7.25
CA LEU A 362 -28.29 4.67 8.35
C LEU A 362 -27.24 5.71 7.89
N SER A 363 -27.18 6.03 6.59
CA SER A 363 -26.23 7.02 6.09
C SER A 363 -26.68 8.45 6.40
N THR A 364 -25.76 9.28 6.88
CA THR A 364 -25.97 10.72 7.06
C THR A 364 -25.21 11.51 6.01
N GLU A 365 -25.84 12.52 5.40
CA GLU A 365 -25.13 13.45 4.51
C GLU A 365 -24.32 14.46 5.33
N ALA A 366 -23.09 14.73 4.89
CA ALA A 366 -22.27 15.77 5.50
C ALA A 366 -22.87 17.15 5.16
N SER A 367 -23.25 17.91 6.19
CA SER A 367 -23.75 19.28 6.05
C SER A 367 -22.62 20.29 6.22
N PHE A 368 -22.42 21.16 5.24
CA PHE A 368 -21.50 22.30 5.33
C PHE A 368 -22.30 23.60 5.54
N PRO A 369 -21.69 24.63 6.18
CA PRO A 369 -22.26 25.98 6.19
C PRO A 369 -22.47 26.52 4.76
N GLU A 370 -23.38 27.48 4.61
CA GLU A 370 -23.61 28.15 3.32
C GLU A 370 -22.32 28.83 2.81
N GLU A 371 -22.02 28.65 1.52
CA GLU A 371 -20.83 29.24 0.90
C GLU A 371 -20.98 30.77 0.86
N LYS A 372 -20.01 31.47 1.47
CA LYS A 372 -19.93 32.93 1.43
C LYS A 372 -19.51 33.39 0.03
N ASP A 373 -20.30 34.27 -0.59
CA ASP A 373 -19.88 34.98 -1.80
C ASP A 373 -18.89 36.10 -1.45
N ILE A 374 -17.73 36.06 -2.09
CA ILE A 374 -16.61 36.98 -1.88
C ILE A 374 -16.19 37.69 -3.17
N SER A 375 -17.01 37.60 -4.23
CA SER A 375 -16.72 38.16 -5.55
C SER A 375 -16.47 39.67 -5.53
N LEU A 376 -17.07 40.39 -4.59
CA LEU A 376 -16.93 41.84 -4.39
C LEU A 376 -16.03 42.22 -3.21
N GLU A 377 -15.43 41.24 -2.52
CA GLU A 377 -14.56 41.51 -1.37
C GLU A 377 -13.11 41.73 -1.80
N THR A 378 -12.40 42.63 -1.11
CA THR A 378 -10.95 42.72 -1.24
C THR A 378 -10.28 41.47 -0.66
N PRO A 379 -9.14 41.02 -1.20
CA PRO A 379 -8.44 39.85 -0.67
C PRO A 379 -8.08 40.03 0.82
N ARG A 380 -8.34 38.99 1.61
CA ARG A 380 -8.02 38.88 3.04
C ARG A 380 -7.45 37.50 3.26
N ILE A 381 -6.12 37.42 3.23
CA ILE A 381 -5.39 36.16 3.13
C ILE A 381 -4.93 35.72 4.53
N GLY A 382 -5.21 34.45 4.85
CA GLY A 382 -4.58 33.76 5.98
C GLY A 382 -3.46 32.85 5.52
N VAL A 383 -2.27 32.99 6.09
CA VAL A 383 -1.11 32.13 5.79
C VAL A 383 -0.83 31.20 6.97
N PHE A 384 -0.86 29.89 6.75
CA PHE A 384 -0.57 28.90 7.79
C PHE A 384 0.72 28.16 7.46
N VAL A 385 1.74 28.31 8.31
CA VAL A 385 3.09 27.75 8.10
C VAL A 385 3.26 26.48 8.92
N CYS A 386 3.51 25.35 8.25
CA CYS A 386 3.61 24.04 8.89
C CYS A 386 5.05 23.69 9.27
N HIS A 387 5.27 23.20 10.48
CA HIS A 387 6.57 22.65 10.91
C HIS A 387 6.80 21.25 10.35
N CYS A 388 5.74 20.43 10.25
CA CYS A 388 5.82 19.02 9.87
C CYS A 388 6.83 18.23 10.75
N GLY A 389 6.89 18.55 12.05
CA GLY A 389 7.93 18.09 12.95
C GLY A 389 9.28 18.69 12.55
N SER A 390 10.32 17.86 12.44
CA SER A 390 11.64 18.27 11.95
C SER A 390 11.75 18.26 10.42
N ASN A 391 10.75 17.78 9.70
CA ASN A 391 10.84 17.66 8.23
C ASN A 391 10.93 19.02 7.52
N ILE A 392 10.23 20.04 8.02
CA ILE A 392 10.35 21.41 7.52
C ILE A 392 11.16 22.21 8.53
N ALA A 393 10.71 22.25 9.79
CA ALA A 393 11.33 23.10 10.82
C ALA A 393 12.77 22.69 11.21
N GLY A 394 13.23 21.50 10.83
CA GLY A 394 14.63 21.09 11.02
C GLY A 394 15.61 21.77 10.05
N ILE A 395 15.12 22.29 8.92
CA ILE A 395 15.95 22.92 7.86
C ILE A 395 15.50 24.36 7.59
N VAL A 396 14.20 24.60 7.47
CA VAL A 396 13.61 25.91 7.18
C VAL A 396 13.27 26.60 8.49
N ASP A 397 13.72 27.84 8.66
CA ASP A 397 13.31 28.69 9.77
C ASP A 397 11.86 29.17 9.55
N VAL A 398 10.93 28.38 10.08
CA VAL A 398 9.48 28.62 9.96
C VAL A 398 9.03 29.90 10.67
N GLU A 399 9.77 30.38 11.67
CA GLU A 399 9.50 31.66 12.33
C GLU A 399 9.84 32.82 11.41
N ALA A 400 11.01 32.76 10.77
CA ALA A 400 11.39 33.77 9.78
C ALA A 400 10.42 33.79 8.58
N VAL A 401 9.86 32.63 8.19
CA VAL A 401 8.84 32.55 7.13
C VAL A 401 7.51 33.16 7.58
N GLU A 402 7.07 32.91 8.83
CA GLU A 402 5.88 33.54 9.43
C GLU A 402 6.02 35.07 9.42
N GLN A 403 7.09 35.60 10.00
CA GLN A 403 7.35 37.04 10.08
C GLN A 403 7.41 37.69 8.69
N TYR A 404 7.96 36.98 7.71
CA TYR A 404 7.97 37.47 6.33
C TYR A 404 6.57 37.47 5.71
N ALA A 405 5.79 36.43 5.92
CA ALA A 405 4.43 36.33 5.38
C ALA A 405 3.53 37.46 5.90
N GLU A 406 3.71 37.90 7.15
CA GLU A 406 3.00 39.05 7.73
C GLU A 406 3.25 40.37 6.98
N THR A 407 4.38 40.49 6.28
CA THR A 407 4.73 41.70 5.49
C THR A 407 4.12 41.71 4.09
N LEU A 408 3.53 40.61 3.64
CA LEU A 408 3.03 40.49 2.27
C LEU A 408 1.69 41.23 2.09
N PRO A 409 1.44 41.82 0.91
CA PRO A 409 0.16 42.47 0.62
C PRO A 409 -1.04 41.54 0.84
N ASP A 410 -2.13 42.11 1.34
CA ASP A 410 -3.41 41.43 1.59
C ASP A 410 -3.39 40.29 2.63
N VAL A 411 -2.23 39.98 3.21
CA VAL A 411 -2.11 39.03 4.34
C VAL A 411 -2.57 39.72 5.62
N VAL A 412 -3.64 39.19 6.22
CA VAL A 412 -4.26 39.76 7.43
C VAL A 412 -4.05 38.88 8.66
N TYR A 413 -3.63 37.63 8.47
CA TYR A 413 -3.40 36.67 9.55
C TYR A 413 -2.32 35.67 9.14
N VAL A 414 -1.40 35.37 10.06
CA VAL A 414 -0.40 34.32 9.89
C VAL A 414 -0.36 33.48 11.17
N GLU A 415 -0.25 32.17 11.02
CA GLU A 415 -0.13 31.25 12.17
C GLU A 415 0.77 30.06 11.85
N ARG A 416 1.74 29.80 12.72
CA ARG A 416 2.53 28.57 12.71
C ARG A 416 1.77 27.40 13.33
N ASN A 417 1.87 26.25 12.66
CA ASN A 417 1.25 25.00 13.09
C ASN A 417 2.27 23.87 13.13
N LEU A 418 2.20 23.01 14.15
CA LEU A 418 3.07 21.84 14.22
C LEU A 418 2.79 20.87 13.06
N PHE A 419 1.51 20.56 12.84
CA PHE A 419 1.02 19.71 11.76
C PHE A 419 -0.31 20.25 11.20
N SER A 420 -0.25 21.05 10.14
CA SER A 420 -1.45 21.61 9.50
C SER A 420 -2.47 20.57 9.03
N CYS A 421 -2.05 19.33 8.76
CA CYS A 421 -2.95 18.24 8.33
C CYS A 421 -3.65 17.52 9.49
N SER A 422 -3.37 17.83 10.76
CA SER A 422 -4.07 17.21 11.88
C SER A 422 -5.52 17.71 11.97
N GLN A 423 -6.44 16.86 12.45
CA GLN A 423 -7.86 17.23 12.55
C GLN A 423 -8.07 18.47 13.44
N ASP A 424 -7.44 18.48 14.61
CA ASP A 424 -7.49 19.61 15.55
C ASP A 424 -7.01 20.91 14.90
N THR A 425 -5.96 20.86 14.07
CA THR A 425 -5.49 22.04 13.34
C THR A 425 -6.43 22.44 12.20
N GLN A 426 -7.09 21.51 11.52
CA GLN A 426 -8.11 21.83 10.51
C GLN A 426 -9.31 22.54 11.13
N ASP A 427 -9.81 22.04 12.27
CA ASP A 427 -10.91 22.67 13.00
C ASP A 427 -10.52 24.08 13.48
N MET A 428 -9.26 24.25 13.91
CA MET A 428 -8.68 25.55 14.25
C MET A 428 -8.62 26.47 13.03
N ILE A 429 -8.10 26.02 11.88
CA ILE A 429 -8.05 26.81 10.65
C ILE A 429 -9.46 27.26 10.25
N ALA A 430 -10.45 26.36 10.28
CA ALA A 430 -11.84 26.69 10.00
C ALA A 430 -12.40 27.74 10.97
N LYS A 431 -12.04 27.67 12.25
CA LYS A 431 -12.39 28.68 13.26
C LYS A 431 -11.72 30.03 12.96
N ARG A 432 -10.42 30.05 12.65
CA ARG A 432 -9.67 31.28 12.31
C ARG A 432 -10.19 31.96 11.06
N ILE A 433 -10.59 31.18 10.05
CA ILE A 433 -11.24 31.70 8.84
C ILE A 433 -12.44 32.57 9.21
N ARG A 434 -13.29 32.08 10.13
CA ARG A 434 -14.48 32.81 10.58
C ARG A 434 -14.11 34.01 11.48
N GLU A 435 -13.25 33.81 12.47
CA GLU A 435 -12.87 34.84 13.44
C GLU A 435 -12.16 36.04 12.80
N GLN A 436 -11.27 35.77 11.85
CA GLN A 436 -10.47 36.80 11.17
C GLN A 436 -11.12 37.29 9.86
N ASN A 437 -12.31 36.76 9.51
CA ASN A 437 -13.02 37.03 8.26
C ASN A 437 -12.07 36.89 7.05
N LEU A 438 -11.38 35.75 6.97
CA LEU A 438 -10.49 35.41 5.87
C LEU A 438 -11.33 34.99 4.65
N ASN A 439 -10.86 35.30 3.45
CA ASN A 439 -11.53 34.89 2.21
C ASN A 439 -10.61 34.20 1.21
N ARG A 440 -9.31 34.06 1.52
CA ARG A 440 -8.32 33.26 0.79
C ARG A 440 -7.34 32.63 1.77
N ILE A 441 -6.86 31.43 1.47
CA ILE A 441 -5.98 30.68 2.38
C ILE A 441 -4.72 30.22 1.66
N VAL A 442 -3.57 30.37 2.31
CA VAL A 442 -2.30 29.79 1.87
C VAL A 442 -1.81 28.82 2.93
N ILE A 443 -1.51 27.59 2.54
CA ILE A 443 -0.89 26.59 3.41
C ILE A 443 0.56 26.36 2.96
N ALA A 444 1.52 26.79 3.76
CA ALA A 444 2.94 26.57 3.52
C ALA A 444 3.38 25.27 4.19
N ALA A 445 3.39 24.16 3.44
CA ALA A 445 3.60 22.83 4.00
C ALA A 445 4.19 21.84 2.97
N CYS A 446 3.53 20.69 2.82
CA CYS A 446 3.91 19.60 1.94
C CYS A 446 3.31 19.73 0.53
N THR A 447 3.42 18.66 -0.27
CA THR A 447 2.90 18.66 -1.64
C THR A 447 1.37 18.76 -1.69
N PRO A 448 0.80 19.59 -2.59
CA PRO A 448 -0.65 19.64 -2.82
C PRO A 448 -1.22 18.30 -3.29
N ARG A 449 -0.41 17.47 -3.96
CA ARG A 449 -0.83 16.14 -4.43
C ARG A 449 -1.35 15.22 -3.32
N THR A 450 -0.95 15.45 -2.07
CA THR A 450 -1.32 14.62 -0.93
C THR A 450 -2.42 15.26 -0.10
N HIS A 451 -2.31 16.54 0.26
CA HIS A 451 -3.17 17.16 1.28
C HIS A 451 -4.00 18.35 0.79
N GLU A 452 -3.91 18.78 -0.47
CA GLU A 452 -4.81 19.83 -0.96
C GLU A 452 -6.29 19.47 -0.78
N PRO A 453 -6.76 18.23 -1.10
CA PRO A 453 -8.17 17.87 -0.90
C PRO A 453 -8.64 18.01 0.56
N LEU A 454 -7.74 17.78 1.53
CA LEU A 454 -8.02 17.94 2.96
C LEU A 454 -8.30 19.41 3.31
N PHE A 455 -7.47 20.33 2.80
CA PHE A 455 -7.67 21.75 3.04
C PHE A 455 -8.86 22.32 2.27
N ARG A 456 -9.16 21.78 1.08
CA ARG A 456 -10.41 22.07 0.35
C ARG A 456 -11.64 21.77 1.22
N GLU A 457 -11.66 20.61 1.88
CA GLU A 457 -12.74 20.25 2.83
C GLU A 457 -12.77 21.16 4.06
N THR A 458 -11.60 21.55 4.60
CA THR A 458 -11.50 22.52 5.70
C THR A 458 -12.15 23.87 5.33
N LEU A 459 -11.94 24.36 4.11
CA LEU A 459 -12.56 25.60 3.63
C LEU A 459 -14.08 25.46 3.52
N LYS A 460 -14.59 24.32 3.03
CA LYS A 460 -16.04 24.04 2.99
C LYS A 460 -16.62 24.03 4.39
N ALA A 461 -15.96 23.39 5.34
CA ALA A 461 -16.35 23.40 6.76
C ALA A 461 -16.37 24.82 7.34
N ALA A 462 -15.50 25.72 6.85
CA ALA A 462 -15.47 27.11 7.25
C ALA A 462 -16.54 28.01 6.57
N GLY A 463 -17.24 27.52 5.52
CA GLY A 463 -18.18 28.30 4.71
C GLY A 463 -17.52 29.06 3.55
N LEU A 464 -16.30 28.70 3.15
CA LEU A 464 -15.62 29.24 1.97
C LEU A 464 -15.65 28.25 0.80
N ASN A 465 -15.57 28.77 -0.42
CA ASN A 465 -15.39 27.94 -1.61
C ASN A 465 -14.07 27.16 -1.54
N GLU A 466 -14.13 25.89 -1.91
CA GLU A 466 -13.02 24.95 -1.74
C GLU A 466 -11.79 25.27 -2.62
N TYR A 467 -11.93 26.09 -3.67
CA TYR A 467 -10.84 26.47 -4.59
C TYR A 467 -10.11 27.77 -4.19
N LEU A 468 -10.40 28.30 -3.00
CA LEU A 468 -9.79 29.54 -2.49
C LEU A 468 -8.56 29.27 -1.61
N VAL A 469 -7.96 28.09 -1.77
CA VAL A 469 -6.73 27.67 -1.10
C VAL A 469 -5.61 27.50 -2.11
N GLU A 470 -4.41 27.97 -1.75
CA GLU A 470 -3.17 27.69 -2.48
C GLU A 470 -2.14 27.05 -1.53
N MET A 471 -1.39 26.05 -1.99
CA MET A 471 -0.35 25.43 -1.18
C MET A 471 1.05 25.84 -1.64
N ALA A 472 1.85 26.39 -0.73
CA ALA A 472 3.28 26.58 -0.92
C ALA A 472 4.03 25.32 -0.45
N ASN A 473 4.62 24.56 -1.39
CA ASN A 473 5.32 23.32 -1.08
C ASN A 473 6.75 23.59 -0.59
N ILE A 474 6.88 23.90 0.70
CA ILE A 474 8.16 24.17 1.38
C ILE A 474 8.78 22.90 2.00
N ARG A 475 8.21 21.72 1.72
CA ARG A 475 8.77 20.42 2.12
C ARG A 475 9.47 19.70 0.98
N ASN A 476 8.69 19.14 0.08
CA ASN A 476 9.17 18.24 -0.96
C ASN A 476 10.03 19.00 -2.00
N HIS A 477 9.76 20.29 -2.21
CA HIS A 477 10.52 21.12 -3.16
C HIS A 477 11.55 22.03 -2.49
N ASP A 478 11.68 21.96 -1.16
CA ASP A 478 12.53 22.87 -0.40
C ASP A 478 13.31 22.16 0.73
N SER A 479 12.80 22.12 1.96
CA SER A 479 13.53 21.56 3.13
C SER A 479 14.17 20.18 2.89
N TRP A 480 13.49 19.24 2.23
CA TRP A 480 14.04 17.90 1.98
C TRP A 480 15.19 17.86 0.97
N VAL A 481 15.27 18.84 0.06
CA VAL A 481 16.24 18.85 -1.04
C VAL A 481 17.35 19.89 -0.84
N HIS A 482 17.22 20.78 0.14
CA HIS A 482 18.21 21.81 0.49
C HIS A 482 18.71 21.69 1.94
N SER A 483 18.73 20.48 2.50
CA SER A 483 19.21 20.25 3.88
C SER A 483 20.66 20.68 4.12
N GLY A 484 21.48 20.74 3.07
CA GLY A 484 22.86 21.24 3.11
C GLY A 484 23.00 22.77 3.16
N ASP A 485 21.93 23.53 2.93
CA ASP A 485 21.93 25.00 3.04
C ASP A 485 20.62 25.55 3.64
N PRO A 486 20.45 25.46 4.98
CA PRO A 486 19.27 25.95 5.70
C PRO A 486 18.92 27.42 5.45
N LYS A 487 19.93 28.27 5.19
CA LYS A 487 19.70 29.72 4.94
C LYS A 487 19.08 29.93 3.56
N ALA A 488 19.61 29.27 2.53
CA ALA A 488 19.02 29.32 1.20
C ALA A 488 17.64 28.67 1.17
N ALA A 489 17.45 27.55 1.89
CA ALA A 489 16.15 26.90 2.05
C ALA A 489 15.12 27.88 2.67
N THR A 490 15.48 28.57 3.74
CA THR A 490 14.60 29.56 4.37
C THR A 490 14.25 30.72 3.42
N SER A 491 15.22 31.23 2.65
CA SER A 491 14.96 32.27 1.65
C SER A 491 14.00 31.76 0.57
N LYS A 492 14.21 30.53 0.09
CA LYS A 492 13.35 29.90 -0.90
C LYS A 492 11.94 29.66 -0.38
N ALA A 493 11.78 29.25 0.88
CA ALA A 493 10.48 29.09 1.53
C ALA A 493 9.68 30.41 1.52
N LYS A 494 10.34 31.54 1.82
CA LYS A 494 9.75 32.88 1.74
C LYS A 494 9.27 33.20 0.32
N ASP A 495 10.10 32.91 -0.68
CA ASP A 495 9.73 33.11 -2.09
C ASP A 495 8.52 32.27 -2.49
N LEU A 496 8.50 30.99 -2.11
CA LEU A 496 7.38 30.08 -2.40
C LEU A 496 6.08 30.55 -1.74
N VAL A 497 6.14 31.04 -0.51
CA VAL A 497 4.97 31.63 0.19
C VAL A 497 4.50 32.89 -0.53
N ARG A 498 5.41 33.81 -0.88
CA ARG A 498 5.08 35.03 -1.64
C ARG A 498 4.44 34.70 -2.99
N MET A 499 4.96 33.71 -3.70
CA MET A 499 4.41 33.21 -4.96
C MET A 499 2.97 32.70 -4.77
N ALA A 500 2.72 31.91 -3.73
CA ALA A 500 1.39 31.37 -3.43
C ALA A 500 0.40 32.48 -3.04
N VAL A 501 0.81 33.42 -2.19
CA VAL A 501 0.02 34.61 -1.81
C VAL A 501 -0.33 35.43 -3.05
N ALA A 502 0.63 35.71 -3.93
CA ALA A 502 0.38 36.47 -5.16
C ALA A 502 -0.59 35.77 -6.12
N LYS A 503 -0.58 34.44 -6.18
CA LYS A 503 -1.52 33.66 -7.00
C LYS A 503 -2.92 33.65 -6.40
N VAL A 504 -3.04 33.45 -5.08
CA VAL A 504 -4.34 33.25 -4.42
C VAL A 504 -5.22 34.52 -4.47
N VAL A 505 -4.60 35.70 -4.54
CA VAL A 505 -5.27 37.01 -4.76
C VAL A 505 -6.25 36.97 -5.94
N TYR A 506 -5.85 36.32 -7.04
CA TYR A 506 -6.65 36.26 -8.27
C TYR A 506 -7.56 35.02 -8.33
N SER A 507 -7.63 34.22 -7.27
CA SER A 507 -8.52 33.06 -7.21
C SER A 507 -9.96 33.51 -7.01
N SER A 508 -10.89 32.78 -7.63
CA SER A 508 -12.33 33.01 -7.54
C SER A 508 -13.04 31.73 -7.14
N SER A 509 -14.25 31.85 -6.58
CA SER A 509 -15.06 30.68 -6.22
C SER A 509 -15.37 29.87 -7.47
N LEU A 510 -14.97 28.60 -7.48
CA LEU A 510 -15.26 27.69 -8.58
C LEU A 510 -16.36 26.72 -8.16
N LYS A 511 -17.35 26.55 -9.03
CA LYS A 511 -18.42 25.57 -8.81
C LYS A 511 -18.01 24.24 -9.42
N PRO A 512 -17.92 23.16 -8.62
CA PRO A 512 -17.71 21.84 -9.16
C PRO A 512 -18.81 21.47 -10.14
N ILE A 513 -18.45 20.65 -11.12
CA ILE A 513 -19.40 20.20 -12.14
C ILE A 513 -19.83 18.81 -11.75
N SER A 514 -21.11 18.67 -11.43
CA SER A 514 -21.68 17.35 -11.20
C SER A 514 -22.02 16.71 -12.54
N VAL A 515 -21.65 15.44 -12.70
CA VAL A 515 -22.02 14.62 -13.86
C VAL A 515 -22.69 13.35 -13.37
N PRO A 516 -23.78 12.90 -14.01
CA PRO A 516 -24.44 11.66 -13.64
C PRO A 516 -23.49 10.49 -13.81
N ILE A 517 -23.66 9.44 -13.00
CA ILE A 517 -22.88 8.21 -13.11
C ILE A 517 -23.72 7.14 -13.79
N THR A 518 -23.17 6.53 -14.84
CA THR A 518 -23.70 5.29 -15.40
C THR A 518 -23.49 4.17 -14.38
N GLN A 519 -24.56 3.71 -13.73
CA GLN A 519 -24.50 2.66 -12.70
C GLN A 519 -24.34 1.24 -13.29
N LYS A 520 -23.34 1.09 -14.17
CA LYS A 520 -22.92 -0.17 -14.76
C LYS A 520 -21.41 -0.33 -14.60
N GLY A 521 -20.95 -1.54 -14.32
CA GLY A 521 -19.55 -1.91 -14.27
C GLY A 521 -19.08 -2.59 -15.56
N LEU A 522 -17.80 -2.42 -15.89
CA LEU A 522 -17.11 -3.22 -16.91
C LEU A 522 -15.99 -4.04 -16.26
N VAL A 523 -15.90 -5.33 -16.57
CA VAL A 523 -14.78 -6.18 -16.16
C VAL A 523 -14.15 -6.81 -17.39
N ILE A 524 -12.84 -6.64 -17.55
CA ILE A 524 -12.07 -7.13 -18.71
C ILE A 524 -11.23 -8.34 -18.27
N GLY A 525 -11.68 -9.54 -18.62
CA GLY A 525 -11.05 -10.82 -18.33
C GLY A 525 -11.92 -11.73 -17.45
N GLY A 526 -12.27 -12.91 -17.95
CA GLY A 526 -13.12 -13.91 -17.30
C GLY A 526 -12.39 -14.93 -16.43
N GLY A 527 -11.22 -14.57 -15.89
CA GLY A 527 -10.51 -15.40 -14.89
C GLY A 527 -11.12 -15.29 -13.49
N VAL A 528 -10.56 -16.01 -12.50
CA VAL A 528 -11.03 -15.97 -11.10
C VAL A 528 -11.16 -14.54 -10.57
N ALA A 529 -10.16 -13.67 -10.80
CA ALA A 529 -10.21 -12.28 -10.36
C ALA A 529 -11.37 -11.50 -11.00
N GLY A 530 -11.53 -11.57 -12.32
CA GLY A 530 -12.60 -10.83 -13.00
C GLY A 530 -13.99 -11.37 -12.69
N MET A 531 -14.16 -12.70 -12.60
CA MET A 531 -15.42 -13.30 -12.17
C MET A 531 -15.79 -12.92 -10.74
N THR A 532 -14.83 -12.91 -9.81
CA THR A 532 -15.05 -12.48 -8.42
C THR A 532 -15.50 -11.02 -8.37
N ALA A 533 -14.80 -10.13 -9.07
CA ALA A 533 -15.14 -8.71 -9.11
C ALA A 533 -16.52 -8.46 -9.74
N ALA A 534 -16.82 -9.16 -10.84
CA ALA A 534 -18.11 -9.05 -11.51
C ALA A 534 -19.27 -9.54 -10.64
N LEU A 535 -19.07 -10.68 -9.96
CA LEU A 535 -20.06 -11.26 -9.07
C LEU A 535 -20.34 -10.36 -7.86
N ASN A 536 -19.30 -9.87 -7.18
CA ASN A 536 -19.47 -9.00 -6.02
C ASN A 536 -20.17 -7.67 -6.38
N MET A 537 -19.90 -7.08 -7.54
CA MET A 537 -20.64 -5.89 -8.00
C MET A 537 -22.11 -6.22 -8.35
N ALA A 538 -22.35 -7.40 -8.94
CA ALA A 538 -23.68 -7.84 -9.34
C ALA A 538 -24.59 -8.19 -8.17
N GLU A 539 -24.05 -8.84 -7.12
CA GLU A 539 -24.75 -9.17 -5.87
C GLU A 539 -25.15 -7.90 -5.09
N GLN A 540 -24.38 -6.83 -5.28
CA GLN A 540 -24.66 -5.49 -4.77
C GLN A 540 -25.68 -4.67 -5.60
N GLY A 541 -26.23 -5.26 -6.66
CA GLY A 541 -27.32 -4.70 -7.47
C GLY A 541 -26.91 -3.96 -8.76
N PHE A 542 -25.62 -3.93 -9.11
CA PHE A 542 -25.16 -3.22 -10.31
C PHE A 542 -25.14 -4.15 -11.54
N GLU A 543 -25.53 -3.64 -12.71
CA GLU A 543 -25.33 -4.35 -13.97
C GLU A 543 -23.84 -4.37 -14.33
N VAL A 544 -23.29 -5.53 -14.68
CA VAL A 544 -21.87 -5.71 -14.99
C VAL A 544 -21.69 -6.37 -16.35
N HIS A 545 -20.88 -5.76 -17.20
CA HIS A 545 -20.42 -6.35 -18.45
C HIS A 545 -19.09 -7.09 -18.22
N LEU A 546 -19.10 -8.42 -18.31
CA LEU A 546 -17.90 -9.24 -18.20
C LEU A 546 -17.40 -9.62 -19.60
N VAL A 547 -16.24 -9.10 -19.99
CA VAL A 547 -15.62 -9.33 -21.30
C VAL A 547 -14.58 -10.43 -21.22
N GLU A 548 -14.74 -11.48 -22.01
CA GLU A 548 -13.80 -12.60 -22.10
C GLU A 548 -13.37 -12.84 -23.55
N ARG A 549 -12.05 -12.88 -23.76
CA ARG A 549 -11.44 -13.02 -25.09
C ARG A 549 -11.65 -14.43 -25.66
N THR A 550 -11.70 -15.44 -24.82
CA THR A 550 -11.95 -16.84 -25.21
C THR A 550 -13.44 -17.19 -25.10
N ASP A 551 -13.79 -18.44 -25.32
CA ASP A 551 -15.16 -18.95 -25.16
C ASP A 551 -15.45 -19.60 -23.81
N THR A 552 -14.45 -19.65 -22.93
CA THR A 552 -14.55 -20.28 -21.62
C THR A 552 -14.13 -19.29 -20.52
N LEU A 553 -14.82 -19.38 -19.39
CA LEU A 553 -14.45 -18.64 -18.17
C LEU A 553 -13.52 -19.51 -17.30
N GLY A 554 -12.81 -18.88 -16.36
CA GLY A 554 -11.90 -19.54 -15.42
C GLY A 554 -10.44 -19.11 -15.58
N GLY A 555 -10.01 -18.80 -16.81
CA GLY A 555 -8.66 -18.31 -17.10
C GLY A 555 -7.57 -19.26 -16.63
N ASN A 556 -6.47 -18.72 -16.09
CA ASN A 556 -5.32 -19.52 -15.65
C ASN A 556 -5.63 -20.53 -14.54
N ALA A 557 -6.69 -20.33 -13.75
CA ALA A 557 -7.05 -21.24 -12.67
C ALA A 557 -7.50 -22.63 -13.17
N LEU A 558 -7.94 -22.74 -14.42
CA LEU A 558 -8.28 -24.02 -15.04
C LEU A 558 -7.08 -24.97 -15.20
N ASN A 559 -5.86 -24.44 -15.08
CA ASN A 559 -4.62 -25.21 -15.11
C ASN A 559 -4.14 -25.63 -13.72
N LEU A 560 -4.89 -25.29 -12.66
CA LEU A 560 -4.52 -25.57 -11.27
C LEU A 560 -5.47 -26.60 -10.68
N LYS A 561 -4.93 -27.47 -9.82
CA LYS A 561 -5.71 -28.54 -9.17
C LYS A 561 -6.08 -28.20 -7.74
N HIS A 562 -5.09 -27.81 -6.95
CA HIS A 562 -5.28 -27.40 -5.57
C HIS A 562 -4.60 -26.07 -5.29
N THR A 563 -5.13 -25.34 -4.34
CA THR A 563 -4.44 -24.19 -3.77
C THR A 563 -3.33 -24.65 -2.81
N TRP A 564 -2.60 -23.70 -2.22
CA TRP A 564 -1.54 -24.01 -1.27
C TRP A 564 -2.09 -24.63 0.03
N SER A 565 -3.31 -24.26 0.43
CA SER A 565 -4.01 -24.80 1.61
C SER A 565 -4.68 -26.16 1.35
N GLY A 566 -4.78 -26.58 0.09
CA GLY A 566 -5.36 -27.86 -0.32
C GLY A 566 -6.80 -27.78 -0.86
N GLU A 567 -7.38 -26.58 -1.01
CA GLU A 567 -8.71 -26.43 -1.62
C GLU A 567 -8.70 -26.84 -3.10
N HIS A 568 -9.74 -27.55 -3.54
CA HIS A 568 -9.82 -28.08 -4.91
C HIS A 568 -10.29 -27.02 -5.92
N VAL A 569 -9.33 -26.47 -6.67
CA VAL A 569 -9.54 -25.33 -7.58
C VAL A 569 -10.60 -25.60 -8.65
N PRO A 570 -10.64 -26.74 -9.37
CA PRO A 570 -11.66 -26.98 -10.38
C PRO A 570 -13.09 -26.91 -9.84
N THR A 571 -13.32 -27.37 -8.61
CA THR A 571 -14.64 -27.32 -7.96
C THR A 571 -15.04 -25.88 -7.64
N GLU A 572 -14.15 -25.11 -7.01
CA GLU A 572 -14.45 -23.72 -6.64
C GLU A 572 -14.60 -22.81 -7.86
N VAL A 573 -13.77 -23.01 -8.90
CA VAL A 573 -13.91 -22.29 -10.18
C VAL A 573 -15.23 -22.65 -10.87
N SER A 574 -15.65 -23.91 -10.85
CA SER A 574 -16.96 -24.31 -11.40
C SER A 574 -18.10 -23.61 -10.68
N LYS A 575 -18.11 -23.61 -9.34
CA LYS A 575 -19.12 -22.89 -8.54
C LYS A 575 -19.16 -21.40 -8.87
N LEU A 576 -18.00 -20.78 -9.03
CA LEU A 576 -17.89 -19.37 -9.41
C LEU A 576 -18.47 -19.11 -10.81
N ILE A 577 -18.15 -19.97 -11.78
CA ILE A 577 -18.72 -19.91 -13.14
C ILE A 577 -20.24 -20.05 -13.11
N ASP A 578 -20.76 -20.99 -12.32
CA ASP A 578 -22.19 -21.24 -12.19
C ASP A 578 -22.90 -20.01 -11.61
N ARG A 579 -22.37 -19.41 -10.53
CA ARG A 579 -22.90 -18.18 -9.93
C ARG A 579 -22.88 -17.00 -10.91
N VAL A 580 -21.76 -16.80 -11.62
CA VAL A 580 -21.63 -15.74 -12.62
C VAL A 580 -22.60 -15.93 -13.78
N THR A 581 -22.77 -17.16 -14.26
CA THR A 581 -23.66 -17.48 -15.39
C THR A 581 -25.14 -17.40 -15.00
N ALA A 582 -25.48 -17.70 -13.74
CA ALA A 582 -26.85 -17.63 -13.23
C ALA A 582 -27.29 -16.19 -12.87
N SER A 583 -26.35 -15.27 -12.68
CA SER A 583 -26.65 -13.89 -12.31
C SER A 583 -27.33 -13.12 -13.44
N LYS A 584 -28.50 -12.53 -13.16
CA LYS A 584 -29.24 -11.67 -14.11
C LYS A 584 -28.58 -10.31 -14.33
N ASN A 585 -27.72 -9.90 -13.41
CA ASN A 585 -27.03 -8.62 -13.44
C ASN A 585 -25.70 -8.69 -14.19
N ILE A 586 -25.27 -9.87 -14.67
CA ILE A 586 -24.01 -10.03 -15.40
C ILE A 586 -24.30 -10.34 -16.87
N VAL A 587 -23.82 -9.46 -17.76
CA VAL A 587 -23.84 -9.67 -19.21
C VAL A 587 -22.46 -10.18 -19.65
N ILE A 588 -22.38 -11.43 -20.07
CA ILE A 588 -21.12 -12.08 -20.45
C ILE A 588 -20.87 -11.93 -21.95
N HIS A 589 -19.77 -11.26 -22.31
CA HIS A 589 -19.31 -11.06 -23.69
C HIS A 589 -18.14 -12.01 -23.98
N ARG A 590 -18.44 -13.23 -24.41
CA ARG A 590 -17.43 -14.23 -24.82
C ARG A 590 -16.93 -13.96 -26.23
N ARG A 591 -15.69 -14.39 -26.53
CA ARG A 591 -15.02 -14.19 -27.82
C ARG A 591 -15.01 -12.72 -28.25
N SER A 592 -14.82 -11.83 -27.28
CA SER A 592 -14.86 -10.38 -27.48
C SER A 592 -13.60 -9.73 -26.93
N GLU A 593 -13.12 -8.71 -27.64
CA GLU A 593 -11.95 -7.91 -27.24
C GLU A 593 -12.30 -6.41 -27.23
N VAL A 594 -11.65 -5.65 -26.35
CA VAL A 594 -11.76 -4.19 -26.33
C VAL A 594 -10.90 -3.61 -27.45
N ILE A 595 -11.49 -2.79 -28.31
CA ILE A 595 -10.77 -2.14 -29.42
C ILE A 595 -10.67 -0.63 -29.29
N ASP A 596 -11.54 -0.02 -28.48
CA ASP A 596 -11.56 1.42 -28.25
C ASP A 596 -12.22 1.76 -26.91
N ALA A 597 -11.79 2.86 -26.29
CA ALA A 597 -12.36 3.36 -25.04
C ALA A 597 -12.29 4.89 -25.00
N GLU A 598 -13.41 5.52 -24.68
CA GLU A 598 -13.52 6.97 -24.52
C GLU A 598 -14.34 7.32 -23.28
N GLY A 599 -14.38 8.62 -22.95
CA GLY A 599 -15.11 9.13 -21.80
C GLY A 599 -14.24 9.39 -20.58
N PHE A 600 -14.87 9.44 -19.41
CA PHE A 600 -14.25 9.80 -18.13
C PHE A 600 -14.97 9.08 -16.98
N VAL A 601 -14.42 9.19 -15.77
CA VAL A 601 -14.99 8.62 -14.54
C VAL A 601 -16.51 8.81 -14.46
N GLY A 602 -17.26 7.71 -14.28
CA GLY A 602 -18.71 7.71 -14.26
C GLY A 602 -19.40 7.66 -15.64
N ASN A 603 -18.71 7.95 -16.74
CA ASN A 603 -19.28 8.05 -18.09
C ASN A 603 -18.29 7.54 -19.16
N PHE A 604 -17.91 6.27 -19.08
CA PHE A 604 -17.08 5.62 -20.08
C PHE A 604 -17.93 5.00 -21.19
N LYS A 605 -17.37 4.98 -22.40
CA LYS A 605 -17.87 4.17 -23.52
C LYS A 605 -16.75 3.26 -23.98
N THR A 606 -17.01 1.96 -23.99
CA THR A 606 -16.04 0.94 -24.43
C THR A 606 -16.59 0.19 -25.62
N THR A 607 -15.82 0.17 -26.71
CA THR A 607 -16.18 -0.56 -27.92
C THR A 607 -15.56 -1.95 -27.90
N LEU A 608 -16.42 -2.96 -27.90
CA LEU A 608 -16.05 -4.36 -28.07
C LEU A 608 -16.09 -4.76 -29.53
N LYS A 609 -15.19 -5.65 -29.92
CA LYS A 609 -15.23 -6.37 -31.18
C LYS A 609 -15.39 -7.86 -30.89
N ALA A 610 -16.50 -8.44 -31.34
CA ALA A 610 -16.69 -9.88 -31.29
C ALA A 610 -15.90 -10.57 -32.41
N LYS A 611 -15.62 -11.87 -32.26
CA LYS A 611 -14.90 -12.68 -33.26
C LYS A 611 -15.54 -12.66 -34.66
N ASN A 612 -16.85 -12.46 -34.77
CA ASN A 612 -17.57 -12.32 -36.04
C ASN A 612 -17.43 -10.93 -36.69
N GLY A 613 -16.67 -10.02 -36.08
CA GLY A 613 -16.46 -8.64 -36.55
C GLY A 613 -17.52 -7.65 -36.08
N ALA A 614 -18.59 -8.09 -35.41
CA ALA A 614 -19.59 -7.19 -34.85
C ALA A 614 -18.98 -6.29 -33.79
N LYS A 615 -19.35 -5.00 -33.83
CA LYS A 615 -18.95 -4.01 -32.84
C LYS A 615 -20.11 -3.68 -31.92
N THR A 616 -19.85 -3.63 -30.62
CA THR A 616 -20.85 -3.26 -29.61
C THR A 616 -20.25 -2.22 -28.68
N VAL A 617 -20.97 -1.14 -28.44
CA VAL A 617 -20.55 -0.09 -27.49
C VAL A 617 -21.24 -0.33 -26.16
N ILE A 618 -20.47 -0.32 -25.09
CA ILE A 618 -20.93 -0.48 -23.71
C ILE A 618 -20.68 0.82 -22.96
N GLU A 619 -21.71 1.35 -22.34
CA GLU A 619 -21.61 2.49 -21.44
C GLU A 619 -21.48 1.99 -20.00
N HIS A 620 -20.49 2.49 -19.26
CA HIS A 620 -20.22 2.08 -17.88
C HIS A 620 -19.63 3.23 -17.07
N GLY A 621 -19.81 3.17 -15.74
CA GLY A 621 -19.28 4.20 -14.83
C GLY A 621 -17.89 3.86 -14.28
N ALA A 622 -17.58 2.58 -14.18
CA ALA A 622 -16.32 2.07 -13.64
C ALA A 622 -15.86 0.81 -14.37
N GLY A 623 -14.55 0.64 -14.52
CA GLY A 623 -13.93 -0.50 -15.18
C GLY A 623 -12.87 -1.21 -14.33
N ILE A 624 -12.79 -2.54 -14.43
CA ILE A 624 -11.78 -3.36 -13.78
C ILE A 624 -11.02 -4.17 -14.83
N VAL A 625 -9.69 -4.00 -14.87
CA VAL A 625 -8.78 -4.76 -15.75
C VAL A 625 -8.29 -6.01 -15.01
N ALA A 626 -8.72 -7.18 -15.47
CA ALA A 626 -8.43 -8.48 -14.89
C ALA A 626 -8.00 -9.51 -15.97
N THR A 627 -7.23 -9.06 -16.96
CA THR A 627 -6.84 -9.82 -18.16
C THR A 627 -5.91 -11.01 -17.90
N GLY A 628 -5.44 -11.17 -16.66
CA GLY A 628 -4.53 -12.22 -16.25
C GLY A 628 -3.12 -12.03 -16.81
N ALA A 629 -2.43 -13.15 -16.99
CA ALA A 629 -1.02 -13.21 -17.40
C ALA A 629 -0.77 -14.48 -18.23
N GLU A 630 0.44 -14.67 -18.73
CA GLU A 630 0.85 -15.83 -19.53
C GLU A 630 2.00 -16.58 -18.88
N LEU A 631 2.06 -17.88 -19.16
CA LEU A 631 3.19 -18.71 -18.74
C LEU A 631 4.37 -18.44 -19.68
N TYR A 632 5.55 -18.19 -19.12
CA TYR A 632 6.77 -18.13 -19.91
C TYR A 632 7.04 -19.50 -20.55
N ILE A 633 7.30 -19.48 -21.86
CA ILE A 633 7.73 -20.65 -22.63
C ILE A 633 9.27 -20.64 -22.65
N PRO A 634 9.95 -21.56 -21.95
CA PRO A 634 11.40 -21.52 -21.84
C PRO A 634 12.11 -21.72 -23.17
N THR A 635 13.22 -21.01 -23.36
CA THR A 635 14.20 -21.28 -24.43
C THR A 635 15.48 -21.92 -23.89
N GLU A 636 15.54 -22.13 -22.58
CA GLU A 636 16.66 -22.71 -21.83
C GLU A 636 16.38 -24.17 -21.41
N TYR A 637 17.41 -24.85 -20.88
CA TYR A 637 17.36 -26.21 -20.36
C TYR A 637 16.91 -27.30 -21.36
N ASN A 638 17.12 -27.08 -22.67
CA ASN A 638 16.67 -27.99 -23.73
C ASN A 638 15.16 -28.30 -23.70
N TYR A 639 14.37 -27.35 -23.20
CA TYR A 639 12.91 -27.40 -23.29
C TYR A 639 12.46 -27.51 -24.76
N ASN A 640 11.42 -28.30 -25.02
CA ASN A 640 10.95 -28.78 -26.35
C ASN A 640 11.90 -29.73 -27.11
N SER A 641 13.22 -29.66 -26.90
CA SER A 641 14.17 -30.60 -27.51
C SER A 641 14.14 -31.97 -26.82
N ILE A 642 14.01 -31.98 -25.49
CA ILE A 642 13.92 -33.20 -24.68
C ILE A 642 12.48 -33.34 -24.17
N THR A 643 11.77 -34.39 -24.59
CA THR A 643 10.34 -34.60 -24.29
C THR A 643 10.01 -34.74 -22.80
N ARG A 644 10.99 -35.16 -21.99
CA ARG A 644 10.87 -35.33 -20.52
C ARG A 644 11.29 -34.09 -19.73
N VAL A 645 11.64 -33.00 -20.41
CA VAL A 645 11.82 -31.67 -19.81
C VAL A 645 10.52 -30.89 -20.03
N VAL A 646 9.78 -30.66 -18.95
CA VAL A 646 8.42 -30.11 -18.99
C VAL A 646 8.29 -28.89 -18.08
N THR A 647 7.35 -28.00 -18.37
CA THR A 647 6.96 -26.95 -17.42
C THR A 647 6.18 -27.55 -16.25
N SER A 648 6.10 -26.82 -15.14
CA SER A 648 5.35 -27.23 -13.95
C SER A 648 3.86 -27.48 -14.24
N VAL A 649 3.25 -26.67 -15.12
CA VAL A 649 1.85 -26.85 -15.53
C VAL A 649 1.66 -28.10 -16.40
N GLN A 650 2.59 -28.37 -17.32
CA GLN A 650 2.56 -29.61 -18.10
C GLN A 650 2.76 -30.83 -17.21
N PHE A 651 3.69 -30.76 -16.25
CA PHE A 651 3.93 -31.83 -15.30
C PHE A 651 2.68 -32.18 -14.51
N ASP A 652 1.96 -31.20 -13.96
CA ASP A 652 0.72 -31.44 -13.23
C ASP A 652 -0.31 -32.22 -14.06
N LYS A 653 -0.44 -31.87 -15.35
CA LYS A 653 -1.35 -32.55 -16.27
C LYS A 653 -0.91 -33.98 -16.58
N LEU A 654 0.38 -34.21 -16.82
CA LEU A 654 0.94 -35.55 -17.06
C LEU A 654 0.80 -36.44 -15.80
N TYR A 655 1.04 -35.86 -14.62
CA TYR A 655 0.88 -36.50 -13.33
C TYR A 655 -0.59 -36.89 -13.08
N GLU A 656 -1.52 -35.99 -13.37
CA GLU A 656 -2.95 -36.22 -13.24
C GLU A 656 -3.47 -37.33 -14.17
N LEU A 657 -3.04 -37.32 -15.43
CA LEU A 657 -3.38 -38.35 -16.41
C LEU A 657 -2.73 -39.70 -16.10
N LYS A 658 -1.88 -39.78 -15.06
CA LYS A 658 -1.13 -40.98 -14.65
C LYS A 658 -0.33 -41.59 -15.80
N GLU A 659 0.26 -40.71 -16.59
CA GLU A 659 1.07 -41.09 -17.75
C GLU A 659 2.16 -42.10 -17.36
N ILE A 660 2.35 -43.11 -18.21
CA ILE A 660 3.21 -44.27 -17.89
C ILE A 660 4.65 -43.83 -17.58
N HIS A 661 5.15 -42.84 -18.31
CA HIS A 661 6.50 -42.32 -18.14
C HIS A 661 6.68 -41.56 -16.82
N VAL A 662 5.65 -40.83 -16.34
CA VAL A 662 5.65 -40.20 -15.00
C VAL A 662 5.58 -41.26 -13.91
N LYS A 663 4.68 -42.24 -14.06
CA LYS A 663 4.49 -43.30 -13.05
C LYS A 663 5.75 -44.16 -12.86
N LYS A 664 6.47 -44.45 -13.94
CA LYS A 664 7.71 -45.24 -13.93
C LYS A 664 8.95 -44.43 -13.50
N ALA A 665 8.92 -43.11 -13.59
CA ALA A 665 10.03 -42.25 -13.20
C ALA A 665 10.32 -42.38 -11.70
N ARG A 666 11.62 -42.44 -11.37
CA ARG A 666 12.15 -42.53 -10.01
C ARG A 666 12.85 -41.25 -9.59
N ASN A 667 13.53 -40.57 -10.52
CA ASN A 667 14.34 -39.39 -10.26
C ASN A 667 13.71 -38.15 -10.90
N PHE A 668 13.30 -37.20 -10.07
CA PHE A 668 12.66 -35.94 -10.49
C PHE A 668 13.53 -34.76 -10.08
N VAL A 669 13.77 -33.83 -11.00
CA VAL A 669 14.52 -32.59 -10.73
C VAL A 669 13.65 -31.39 -11.07
N PHE A 670 13.36 -30.55 -10.09
CA PHE A 670 12.69 -29.27 -10.27
C PHE A 670 13.73 -28.16 -10.37
N ILE A 671 13.63 -27.28 -11.36
CA ILE A 671 14.48 -26.11 -11.52
C ILE A 671 13.64 -24.87 -11.27
N GLN A 672 14.00 -24.12 -10.22
CA GLN A 672 13.30 -22.88 -9.86
C GLN A 672 13.74 -21.69 -10.71
N CYS A 673 12.94 -20.62 -10.67
CA CYS A 673 13.26 -19.31 -11.25
C CYS A 673 13.55 -19.32 -12.76
N VAL A 674 12.97 -20.25 -13.52
CA VAL A 674 13.12 -20.32 -14.99
C VAL A 674 12.39 -19.14 -15.62
N GLY A 675 13.12 -18.19 -16.23
CA GLY A 675 12.55 -16.94 -16.72
C GLY A 675 12.30 -15.85 -15.67
N SER A 676 12.69 -16.01 -14.40
CA SER A 676 12.41 -15.03 -13.32
C SER A 676 13.68 -14.67 -12.55
N ARG A 677 13.73 -13.45 -12.01
CA ARG A 677 14.87 -12.93 -11.24
C ARG A 677 16.17 -13.02 -12.04
N GLU A 678 16.12 -12.58 -13.29
CA GLU A 678 17.26 -12.58 -14.21
C GLU A 678 17.24 -11.31 -15.04
N GLU A 679 18.29 -11.10 -15.84
CA GLU A 679 18.40 -9.91 -16.68
C GLU A 679 17.17 -9.73 -17.59
N GLY A 680 16.67 -8.50 -17.67
CA GLY A 680 15.41 -8.15 -18.36
C GLY A 680 14.13 -8.47 -17.59
N HIS A 681 14.18 -9.31 -16.54
CA HIS A 681 13.02 -9.78 -15.80
C HIS A 681 13.31 -10.00 -14.31
N MET A 682 13.71 -8.90 -13.64
CA MET A 682 14.16 -8.94 -12.25
C MET A 682 13.00 -8.91 -11.24
N TYR A 683 12.09 -9.88 -11.37
CA TYR A 683 10.97 -10.06 -10.44
C TYR A 683 10.69 -11.54 -10.13
N CYS A 684 10.02 -11.75 -9.00
CA CYS A 684 9.56 -13.06 -8.57
C CYS A 684 8.22 -13.42 -9.22
N SER A 685 8.05 -14.66 -9.68
CA SER A 685 6.72 -15.15 -10.08
C SER A 685 5.84 -15.59 -8.91
N LYS A 686 6.33 -15.45 -7.66
CA LYS A 686 5.63 -15.59 -6.36
C LYS A 686 5.04 -16.97 -6.02
N VAL A 687 4.60 -17.76 -7.01
CA VAL A 687 3.88 -19.04 -6.82
C VAL A 687 4.73 -20.28 -7.05
N CYS A 688 5.82 -20.17 -7.82
CA CYS A 688 6.60 -21.31 -8.34
C CYS A 688 7.25 -22.19 -7.27
N CYS A 689 7.81 -21.59 -6.22
CA CYS A 689 8.44 -22.34 -5.12
C CYS A 689 7.42 -23.19 -4.35
N THR A 690 6.31 -22.58 -3.95
CA THR A 690 5.23 -23.29 -3.23
C THR A 690 4.67 -24.43 -4.07
N HIS A 691 4.38 -24.19 -5.34
CA HIS A 691 3.88 -25.21 -6.26
C HIS A 691 4.84 -26.39 -6.39
N SER A 692 6.13 -26.12 -6.64
CA SER A 692 7.14 -27.18 -6.78
C SER A 692 7.28 -28.02 -5.51
N VAL A 693 7.21 -27.38 -4.33
CA VAL A 693 7.25 -28.07 -3.04
C VAL A 693 6.03 -28.98 -2.86
N GLN A 694 4.82 -28.51 -3.20
CA GLN A 694 3.60 -29.33 -3.13
C GLN A 694 3.68 -30.55 -4.07
N SER A 695 4.11 -30.34 -5.31
CA SER A 695 4.26 -31.43 -6.29
C SER A 695 5.32 -32.44 -5.86
N ALA A 696 6.44 -31.98 -5.27
CA ALA A 696 7.45 -32.86 -4.70
C ALA A 696 6.93 -33.69 -3.51
N ILE A 697 6.15 -33.08 -2.60
CA ILE A 697 5.50 -33.78 -1.49
C ILE A 697 4.54 -34.85 -2.03
N ALA A 698 3.72 -34.52 -3.03
CA ALA A 698 2.79 -35.46 -3.65
C ALA A 698 3.53 -36.67 -4.24
N LEU A 699 4.64 -36.44 -4.96
CA LEU A 699 5.49 -37.50 -5.51
C LEU A 699 6.03 -38.44 -4.43
N LYS A 700 6.53 -37.88 -3.31
CA LYS A 700 7.04 -38.66 -2.16
C LYS A 700 5.95 -39.41 -1.40
N LYS A 701 4.76 -38.82 -1.25
CA LYS A 701 3.61 -39.48 -0.62
C LYS A 701 3.08 -40.64 -1.47
N GLU A 702 3.13 -40.52 -2.80
CA GLU A 702 2.76 -41.63 -3.69
C GLU A 702 3.80 -42.76 -3.64
N ASN A 703 5.09 -42.43 -3.60
CA ASN A 703 6.17 -43.41 -3.48
C ASN A 703 7.40 -42.82 -2.76
N ALA A 704 7.65 -43.29 -1.54
CA ALA A 704 8.73 -42.80 -0.68
C ALA A 704 10.14 -43.02 -1.27
N GLU A 705 10.31 -44.03 -2.12
CA GLU A 705 11.56 -44.42 -2.77
C GLU A 705 11.96 -43.51 -3.95
N ARG A 706 11.08 -42.59 -4.37
CA ARG A 706 11.41 -41.62 -5.43
C ARG A 706 12.47 -40.64 -4.94
N ASN A 707 13.47 -40.35 -5.76
CA ASN A 707 14.43 -39.28 -5.50
C ASN A 707 13.90 -37.98 -6.11
N VAL A 708 13.76 -36.95 -5.28
CA VAL A 708 13.23 -35.65 -5.72
C VAL A 708 14.21 -34.57 -5.30
N TYR A 709 14.64 -33.78 -6.27
CA TYR A 709 15.58 -32.68 -6.11
C TYR A 709 14.90 -31.36 -6.50
N ILE A 710 15.13 -30.30 -5.73
CA ILE A 710 14.68 -28.95 -6.04
C ILE A 710 15.92 -28.04 -6.10
N LEU A 711 16.28 -27.61 -7.31
CA LEU A 711 17.36 -26.66 -7.57
C LEU A 711 16.81 -25.24 -7.45
N TYR A 712 17.35 -24.43 -6.54
CA TYR A 712 16.76 -23.14 -6.19
C TYR A 712 17.80 -22.05 -5.87
N ARG A 713 17.38 -20.78 -5.83
CA ARG A 713 18.19 -19.66 -5.33
C ARG A 713 17.76 -19.25 -3.93
N ASP A 714 16.49 -18.93 -3.76
CA ASP A 714 15.88 -18.66 -2.45
C ASP A 714 14.55 -19.37 -2.37
N MET A 715 14.30 -20.11 -1.28
CA MET A 715 13.03 -20.80 -1.13
C MET A 715 11.99 -19.83 -0.59
N ARG A 716 11.02 -19.45 -1.43
CA ARG A 716 10.00 -18.43 -1.14
C ARG A 716 8.64 -19.02 -0.77
N THR A 717 8.63 -19.99 0.12
CA THR A 717 7.42 -20.51 0.80
C THR A 717 7.06 -19.61 2.00
N TYR A 718 6.71 -18.35 1.72
CA TYR A 718 6.46 -17.31 2.74
C TYR A 718 5.14 -17.49 3.50
N GLY A 719 4.98 -16.81 4.65
CA GLY A 719 3.81 -16.97 5.49
C GLY A 719 3.70 -18.36 6.11
N GLN A 720 2.47 -18.84 6.23
CA GLN A 720 2.11 -20.18 6.69
C GLN A 720 2.51 -21.29 5.69
N ARG A 721 2.93 -20.92 4.46
CA ARG A 721 3.41 -21.88 3.44
C ARG A 721 4.76 -22.50 3.81
N GLU A 722 5.46 -21.98 4.83
CA GLU A 722 6.69 -22.57 5.35
C GLU A 722 6.51 -24.00 5.84
N ALA A 723 5.32 -24.34 6.35
CA ALA A 723 4.97 -25.69 6.79
C ALA A 723 5.16 -26.72 5.66
N LEU A 724 4.85 -26.34 4.40
CA LEU A 724 5.08 -27.20 3.23
C LEU A 724 6.57 -27.45 3.00
N TYR A 725 7.41 -26.42 3.11
CA TYR A 725 8.85 -26.58 2.94
C TYR A 725 9.44 -27.48 4.03
N LYS A 726 9.00 -27.31 5.27
CA LYS A 726 9.36 -28.19 6.39
C LYS A 726 8.94 -29.64 6.14
N GLU A 727 7.69 -29.86 5.73
CA GLU A 727 7.19 -31.19 5.40
C GLU A 727 8.02 -31.84 4.29
N ALA A 728 8.34 -31.09 3.23
CA ALA A 728 9.14 -31.59 2.13
C ALA A 728 10.53 -32.06 2.57
N ARG A 729 11.19 -31.29 3.44
CA ARG A 729 12.48 -31.68 4.03
C ARG A 729 12.35 -32.95 4.89
N LYS A 730 11.27 -33.08 5.67
CA LYS A 730 11.00 -34.28 6.48
C LYS A 730 10.80 -35.53 5.62
N LEU A 731 10.22 -35.39 4.43
CA LEU A 731 10.05 -36.49 3.47
C LEU A 731 11.33 -36.84 2.68
N GLY A 732 12.45 -36.18 2.96
CA GLY A 732 13.73 -36.45 2.30
C GLY A 732 13.81 -35.90 0.88
N ILE A 733 13.09 -34.81 0.57
CA ILE A 733 13.30 -34.05 -0.67
C ILE A 733 14.60 -33.26 -0.52
N ILE A 734 15.46 -33.32 -1.54
CA ILE A 734 16.79 -32.72 -1.53
C ILE A 734 16.70 -31.33 -2.16
N PHE A 735 17.24 -30.33 -1.48
CA PHE A 735 17.26 -28.94 -1.93
C PHE A 735 18.70 -28.53 -2.21
N ILE A 736 18.97 -28.08 -3.44
CA ILE A 736 20.32 -27.68 -3.87
C ILE A 736 20.26 -26.23 -4.28
N ASN A 737 21.00 -25.39 -3.56
CA ASN A 737 21.15 -23.99 -3.91
C ASN A 737 22.12 -23.86 -5.11
N TYR A 738 21.75 -23.01 -6.08
CA TYR A 738 22.61 -22.62 -7.20
C TYR A 738 22.65 -21.08 -7.32
N GLU A 739 23.59 -20.54 -8.07
CA GLU A 739 23.72 -19.09 -8.30
C GLU A 739 23.33 -18.69 -9.72
N LEU A 740 22.93 -17.44 -9.94
CA LEU A 740 22.45 -16.98 -11.26
C LEU A 740 23.50 -17.15 -12.37
N HIS A 741 24.79 -16.94 -12.06
CA HIS A 741 25.87 -17.11 -13.03
C HIS A 741 26.27 -18.59 -13.22
N GLY A 742 25.83 -19.48 -12.33
CA GLY A 742 26.04 -20.92 -12.35
C GLY A 742 24.73 -21.69 -12.52
N LYS A 743 23.90 -21.30 -13.50
CA LYS A 743 22.63 -21.99 -13.81
C LYS A 743 22.86 -23.49 -14.09
N PRO A 744 21.91 -24.37 -13.71
CA PRO A 744 22.00 -25.78 -14.05
C PRO A 744 22.07 -26.01 -15.57
N ASN A 745 22.83 -27.00 -16.00
CA ASN A 745 22.86 -27.44 -17.39
C ASN A 745 22.09 -28.75 -17.54
N VAL A 746 21.20 -28.82 -18.52
CA VAL A 746 20.33 -29.99 -18.75
C VAL A 746 20.66 -30.58 -20.11
N THR A 747 21.08 -31.84 -20.14
CA THR A 747 21.49 -32.54 -21.37
C THR A 747 20.88 -33.94 -21.42
N GLU A 748 20.61 -34.45 -22.62
CA GLU A 748 20.13 -35.82 -22.79
C GLU A 748 21.29 -36.78 -23.07
N ASN A 749 21.33 -37.90 -22.34
CA ASN A 749 22.33 -38.95 -22.50
C ASN A 749 21.63 -40.32 -22.61
N GLY A 750 21.17 -40.64 -23.82
CA GLY A 750 20.42 -41.87 -24.08
C GLY A 750 19.01 -41.82 -23.47
N GLN A 751 18.74 -42.67 -22.47
CA GLN A 751 17.42 -42.74 -21.82
C GLN A 751 17.31 -41.90 -20.54
N VAL A 752 18.40 -41.28 -20.08
CA VAL A 752 18.45 -40.47 -18.86
C VAL A 752 18.81 -39.02 -19.20
N ILE A 753 18.34 -38.09 -18.37
CA ILE A 753 18.66 -36.67 -18.47
C ILE A 753 19.75 -36.38 -17.45
N ASP A 754 20.88 -35.84 -17.90
CA ASP A 754 21.94 -35.36 -17.02
C ASP A 754 21.65 -33.90 -16.66
N VAL A 755 21.43 -33.63 -15.38
CA VAL A 755 21.33 -32.27 -14.82
C VAL A 755 22.61 -31.97 -14.05
N GLU A 756 23.43 -31.08 -14.58
CA GLU A 756 24.67 -30.62 -13.96
C GLU A 756 24.42 -29.30 -13.21
N VAL A 757 24.85 -29.24 -11.96
CA VAL A 757 24.71 -28.05 -11.10
C VAL A 757 25.93 -27.95 -10.20
N TRP A 758 26.37 -26.72 -9.91
CA TRP A 758 27.39 -26.50 -8.89
C TRP A 758 26.78 -26.70 -7.50
N ASP A 759 27.33 -27.62 -6.72
CA ASP A 759 26.88 -27.82 -5.34
C ASP A 759 27.69 -26.94 -4.38
N HIS A 760 27.00 -26.00 -3.74
CA HIS A 760 27.63 -25.04 -2.81
C HIS A 760 28.20 -25.69 -1.54
N VAL A 761 27.76 -26.89 -1.14
CA VAL A 761 28.28 -27.57 0.06
C VAL A 761 29.54 -28.37 -0.29
N LEU A 762 29.55 -29.05 -1.43
CA LEU A 762 30.65 -29.88 -1.89
C LEU A 762 31.72 -29.09 -2.68
N HIS A 763 31.44 -27.84 -3.05
CA HIS A 763 32.29 -26.98 -3.88
C HIS A 763 32.79 -27.67 -5.15
N ARG A 764 31.89 -28.37 -5.86
CA ARG A 764 32.20 -29.06 -7.11
C ARG A 764 30.96 -29.20 -7.99
N PRO A 765 31.11 -29.36 -9.32
CA PRO A 765 29.99 -29.72 -10.18
C PRO A 765 29.46 -31.11 -9.77
N MET A 766 28.15 -31.19 -9.63
CA MET A 766 27.42 -32.43 -9.38
C MET A 766 26.50 -32.72 -10.55
N LYS A 767 26.50 -33.98 -10.99
CA LYS A 767 25.62 -34.48 -12.04
C LYS A 767 24.54 -35.37 -11.44
N ILE A 768 23.29 -34.96 -11.62
CA ILE A 768 22.10 -35.68 -11.18
C ILE A 768 21.48 -36.36 -12.40
N LYS A 769 21.27 -37.68 -12.33
CA LYS A 769 20.54 -38.41 -13.37
C LYS A 769 19.05 -38.29 -13.09
N ALA A 770 18.35 -37.60 -13.97
CA ALA A 770 16.91 -37.37 -13.89
C ALA A 770 16.16 -38.21 -14.92
N ASP A 771 15.01 -38.74 -14.51
CA ASP A 771 14.03 -39.32 -15.43
C ASP A 771 13.10 -38.22 -15.96
N MET A 772 12.84 -37.20 -15.15
CA MET A 772 12.07 -36.01 -15.53
C MET A 772 12.67 -34.74 -14.95
N VAL A 773 12.65 -33.68 -15.75
CA VAL A 773 13.01 -32.32 -15.32
C VAL A 773 11.78 -31.42 -15.41
N ILE A 774 11.47 -30.74 -14.31
CA ILE A 774 10.31 -29.87 -14.19
C ILE A 774 10.81 -28.43 -14.06
N LEU A 775 10.44 -27.59 -15.00
CA LEU A 775 10.80 -26.18 -15.04
C LEU A 775 9.72 -25.36 -14.33
N ALA A 776 10.09 -24.66 -13.26
CA ALA A 776 9.21 -23.73 -12.56
C ALA A 776 9.28 -22.36 -13.24
N THR A 777 8.46 -22.22 -14.29
CA THR A 777 8.55 -21.12 -15.25
C THR A 777 7.87 -19.85 -14.75
N ALA A 778 8.36 -18.71 -15.26
CA ALA A 778 7.86 -17.40 -14.92
C ALA A 778 6.42 -17.15 -15.38
N ILE A 779 5.76 -16.22 -14.69
CA ILE A 779 4.51 -15.60 -15.13
C ILE A 779 4.86 -14.26 -15.79
N ARG A 780 4.44 -14.08 -17.05
CA ARG A 780 4.67 -12.87 -17.87
C ARG A 780 3.38 -12.06 -18.04
N PRO A 781 3.45 -10.73 -18.16
CA PRO A 781 2.28 -9.96 -18.53
C PRO A 781 1.78 -10.36 -19.92
N LYS A 782 0.52 -10.03 -20.20
CA LYS A 782 -0.06 -10.20 -21.55
C LYS A 782 0.68 -9.29 -22.55
N PRO A 783 1.10 -9.80 -23.74
CA PRO A 783 1.81 -8.97 -24.73
C PRO A 783 1.03 -7.73 -25.20
N ASP A 784 -0.30 -7.79 -25.15
CA ASP A 784 -1.21 -6.71 -25.51
C ASP A 784 -1.61 -5.80 -24.32
N ALA A 785 -1.04 -6.00 -23.12
CA ALA A 785 -1.32 -5.18 -21.95
C ALA A 785 -1.05 -3.69 -22.20
N ALA A 786 0.10 -3.35 -22.82
CA ALA A 786 0.44 -1.96 -23.15
C ALA A 786 -0.55 -1.33 -24.14
N LYS A 787 -1.03 -2.11 -25.13
CA LYS A 787 -2.05 -1.65 -26.07
C LYS A 787 -3.38 -1.37 -25.38
N LEU A 788 -3.82 -2.27 -24.49
CA LEU A 788 -5.01 -2.05 -23.68
C LEU A 788 -4.85 -0.84 -22.74
N GLY A 789 -3.66 -0.68 -22.15
CA GLY A 789 -3.29 0.46 -21.33
C GLY A 789 -3.41 1.78 -22.08
N GLN A 790 -2.97 1.83 -23.35
CA GLN A 790 -3.13 3.00 -24.20
C GLN A 790 -4.60 3.39 -24.44
N LEU A 791 -5.50 2.42 -24.64
CA LEU A 791 -6.93 2.68 -24.83
C LEU A 791 -7.55 3.39 -23.61
N TYR A 792 -7.22 2.92 -22.41
CA TYR A 792 -7.73 3.50 -21.15
C TYR A 792 -6.82 4.59 -20.55
N LYS A 793 -5.71 4.91 -21.21
CA LYS A 793 -4.68 5.85 -20.73
C LYS A 793 -4.13 5.45 -19.35
N VAL A 794 -3.93 4.16 -19.12
CA VAL A 794 -3.36 3.62 -17.87
C VAL A 794 -1.96 3.04 -18.12
N PRO A 795 -0.99 3.29 -17.21
CA PRO A 795 0.39 2.89 -17.40
C PRO A 795 0.64 1.39 -17.16
N VAL A 796 1.70 0.88 -17.77
CA VAL A 796 2.35 -0.38 -17.41
C VAL A 796 3.75 -0.08 -16.86
N ASP A 797 4.24 -0.93 -15.97
CA ASP A 797 5.58 -0.82 -15.40
C ASP A 797 6.69 -1.32 -16.37
N GLY A 798 7.94 -1.25 -15.93
CA GLY A 798 9.10 -1.66 -16.73
C GLY A 798 9.12 -3.16 -17.09
N ASP A 799 8.36 -3.98 -16.37
CA ASP A 799 8.21 -5.42 -16.65
C ASP A 799 7.01 -5.72 -17.55
N GLY A 800 6.16 -4.72 -17.83
CA GLY A 800 4.98 -4.79 -18.70
C GLY A 800 3.67 -5.13 -17.97
N PHE A 801 3.66 -5.21 -16.64
CA PHE A 801 2.42 -5.37 -15.87
C PHE A 801 1.73 -4.02 -15.67
N PHE A 802 0.43 -4.03 -15.42
CA PHE A 802 -0.31 -2.79 -15.13
C PHE A 802 0.18 -2.13 -13.85
N GLN A 803 0.45 -0.83 -13.91
CA GLN A 803 0.97 -0.04 -12.79
C GLN A 803 -0.18 0.63 -12.03
N GLU A 804 -0.24 0.36 -10.73
CA GLU A 804 -1.17 0.99 -9.80
C GLU A 804 -0.84 2.47 -9.55
N ALA A 805 -1.82 3.23 -9.06
CA ALA A 805 -1.67 4.66 -8.77
C ALA A 805 -0.66 4.91 -7.65
N HIS A 806 -0.65 4.05 -6.62
CA HIS A 806 0.30 4.12 -5.53
C HIS A 806 0.39 2.77 -4.79
N ALA A 807 1.59 2.18 -4.73
CA ALA A 807 1.83 0.84 -4.17
C ALA A 807 1.22 0.58 -2.79
N LYS A 808 1.23 1.57 -1.88
CA LYS A 808 0.64 1.44 -0.52
C LYS A 808 -0.79 1.95 -0.39
N LEU A 809 -1.07 3.19 -0.76
CA LEU A 809 -2.34 3.87 -0.49
C LEU A 809 -3.46 3.51 -1.48
N ARG A 810 -3.11 3.18 -2.73
CA ARG A 810 -4.07 2.90 -3.81
C ARG A 810 -3.58 1.72 -4.65
N PRO A 811 -3.44 0.50 -4.05
CA PRO A 811 -2.80 -0.65 -4.69
C PRO A 811 -3.63 -1.31 -5.80
N VAL A 812 -4.88 -0.91 -5.98
CA VAL A 812 -5.80 -1.44 -7.01
C VAL A 812 -6.34 -0.38 -7.96
N ASP A 813 -6.11 0.91 -7.68
CA ASP A 813 -6.56 2.01 -8.52
C ASP A 813 -5.52 2.26 -9.62
N PHE A 814 -5.98 2.70 -10.79
CA PHE A 814 -5.10 3.36 -11.76
C PHE A 814 -4.98 4.87 -11.49
N SER A 815 -4.01 5.52 -12.14
CA SER A 815 -3.94 6.98 -12.18
C SER A 815 -5.15 7.62 -12.88
N THR A 816 -5.83 6.86 -13.75
CA THR A 816 -7.10 7.23 -14.36
C THR A 816 -8.25 6.84 -13.43
N ASP A 817 -8.96 7.83 -12.90
CA ASP A 817 -10.08 7.60 -11.99
C ASP A 817 -11.20 6.77 -12.63
N GLY A 818 -11.82 5.89 -11.85
CA GLY A 818 -12.87 4.97 -12.30
C GLY A 818 -12.35 3.70 -12.97
N MET A 819 -11.04 3.55 -13.14
CA MET A 819 -10.41 2.33 -13.63
C MET A 819 -9.57 1.67 -12.53
N PHE A 820 -9.67 0.35 -12.41
CA PHE A 820 -9.00 -0.46 -11.39
C PHE A 820 -8.34 -1.70 -12.00
N VAL A 821 -7.44 -2.35 -11.26
CA VAL A 821 -6.73 -3.56 -11.69
C VAL A 821 -6.87 -4.68 -10.67
N ALA A 822 -6.99 -5.92 -11.15
CA ALA A 822 -7.07 -7.11 -10.29
C ALA A 822 -6.36 -8.34 -10.87
N GLY A 823 -5.88 -9.21 -9.97
CA GLY A 823 -5.29 -10.50 -10.30
C GLY A 823 -3.93 -10.40 -10.98
N LEU A 824 -3.61 -11.38 -11.84
CA LEU A 824 -2.30 -11.50 -12.47
C LEU A 824 -1.98 -10.37 -13.47
N ALA A 825 -2.97 -9.59 -13.89
CA ALA A 825 -2.77 -8.41 -14.75
C ALA A 825 -1.90 -7.34 -14.04
N HIS A 826 -1.98 -7.27 -12.72
CA HIS A 826 -1.22 -6.33 -11.89
C HIS A 826 0.20 -6.81 -11.56
N TYR A 827 0.36 -8.10 -11.26
CA TYR A 827 1.63 -8.76 -10.89
C TYR A 827 1.38 -10.27 -10.59
N PRO A 828 2.37 -11.19 -10.70
CA PRO A 828 2.23 -12.58 -10.29
C PRO A 828 1.83 -12.76 -8.82
N LYS A 829 0.77 -13.53 -8.56
CA LYS A 829 0.22 -13.75 -7.21
C LYS A 829 -0.64 -15.02 -7.14
N PRO A 830 -0.80 -15.63 -5.95
CA PRO A 830 -1.65 -16.81 -5.77
C PRO A 830 -3.15 -16.46 -5.83
N VAL A 831 -4.01 -17.49 -5.70
CA VAL A 831 -5.47 -17.37 -5.85
C VAL A 831 -6.08 -16.48 -4.75
N ASP A 832 -5.72 -16.70 -3.50
CA ASP A 832 -6.13 -15.91 -2.33
C ASP A 832 -5.87 -14.41 -2.53
N GLU A 833 -4.66 -14.06 -2.94
CA GLU A 833 -4.32 -12.65 -3.21
C GLU A 833 -5.04 -12.10 -4.45
N SER A 834 -5.30 -12.94 -5.46
CA SER A 834 -6.06 -12.52 -6.66
C SER A 834 -7.52 -12.23 -6.34
N VAL A 835 -8.15 -13.05 -5.50
CA VAL A 835 -9.53 -12.89 -5.02
C VAL A 835 -9.63 -11.67 -4.12
N ALA A 836 -8.69 -11.49 -3.16
CA ALA A 836 -8.64 -10.30 -2.32
C ALA A 836 -8.48 -9.02 -3.16
N GLN A 837 -7.59 -9.02 -4.16
CA GLN A 837 -7.42 -7.87 -5.04
C GLN A 837 -8.66 -7.57 -5.90
N ALA A 838 -9.38 -8.61 -6.32
CA ALA A 838 -10.63 -8.46 -7.05
C ALA A 838 -11.75 -7.84 -6.21
N LEU A 839 -11.90 -8.30 -4.95
CA LEU A 839 -12.83 -7.71 -4.00
C LEU A 839 -12.45 -6.26 -3.65
N ALA A 840 -11.15 -5.99 -3.48
CA ALA A 840 -10.69 -4.62 -3.29
C ALA A 840 -11.05 -3.73 -4.49
N ALA A 841 -10.77 -4.16 -5.72
CA ALA A 841 -11.14 -3.42 -6.93
C ALA A 841 -12.66 -3.23 -7.05
N SER A 842 -13.47 -4.23 -6.70
CA SER A 842 -14.94 -4.09 -6.70
C SER A 842 -15.43 -3.11 -5.62
N ALA A 843 -14.87 -3.10 -4.41
CA ALA A 843 -15.21 -2.09 -3.39
C ALA A 843 -14.93 -0.67 -3.89
N ARG A 844 -13.78 -0.45 -4.53
CA ARG A 844 -13.42 0.87 -5.09
C ARG A 844 -14.36 1.26 -6.24
N ALA A 845 -14.71 0.32 -7.12
CA ALA A 845 -15.68 0.54 -8.19
C ALA A 845 -17.09 0.83 -7.65
N VAL A 846 -17.58 0.04 -6.69
CA VAL A 846 -18.91 0.23 -6.08
C VAL A 846 -19.01 1.56 -5.33
N THR A 847 -17.94 2.00 -4.66
CA THR A 847 -17.91 3.33 -4.02
C THR A 847 -18.22 4.45 -5.01
N LEU A 848 -17.83 4.28 -6.28
CA LEU A 848 -18.19 5.20 -7.36
C LEU A 848 -19.60 4.93 -7.89
N LEU A 849 -19.91 3.67 -8.21
CA LEU A 849 -21.18 3.29 -8.82
C LEU A 849 -22.39 3.50 -7.90
N SER A 850 -22.21 3.49 -6.57
CA SER A 850 -23.29 3.72 -5.60
C SER A 850 -23.70 5.19 -5.52
N LYS A 851 -22.94 6.11 -6.09
CA LYS A 851 -23.29 7.53 -6.17
C LYS A 851 -24.16 7.77 -7.41
N MET A 852 -25.06 8.74 -7.33
CA MET A 852 -25.87 9.16 -8.48
C MET A 852 -25.10 10.10 -9.40
N GLU A 853 -24.23 10.92 -8.82
CA GLU A 853 -23.42 11.89 -9.54
C GLU A 853 -21.99 11.93 -8.96
N VAL A 854 -21.03 12.28 -9.79
CA VAL A 854 -19.66 12.56 -9.35
C VAL A 854 -19.35 14.04 -9.58
N SER A 855 -18.85 14.68 -8.54
CA SER A 855 -18.29 16.02 -8.63
C SER A 855 -16.95 15.95 -9.35
N LEU A 856 -16.88 16.49 -10.57
CA LEU A 856 -15.62 16.70 -11.27
C LEU A 856 -14.92 17.94 -10.69
N ASP A 857 -13.58 17.92 -10.74
CA ASP A 857 -12.76 19.09 -10.39
C ASP A 857 -13.23 20.32 -11.19
N ALA A 858 -13.25 21.50 -10.57
CA ALA A 858 -13.69 22.74 -11.21
C ALA A 858 -12.59 23.42 -12.05
N VAL A 859 -11.34 22.96 -11.96
CA VAL A 859 -10.20 23.37 -12.80
C VAL A 859 -10.43 22.87 -14.23
N LYS A 860 -11.16 23.67 -15.00
CA LYS A 860 -11.55 23.40 -16.39
C LYS A 860 -11.25 24.59 -17.27
N ALA A 861 -11.03 24.30 -18.55
CA ALA A 861 -10.91 25.34 -19.55
C ALA A 861 -12.28 25.98 -19.82
N THR A 862 -12.29 27.30 -19.92
CA THR A 862 -13.42 28.15 -20.31
C THR A 862 -13.02 28.99 -21.52
N VAL A 863 -14.00 29.30 -22.35
CA VAL A 863 -13.82 30.19 -23.50
C VAL A 863 -14.36 31.56 -23.15
N ASP A 864 -13.58 32.60 -23.43
CA ASP A 864 -14.07 33.97 -23.48
C ASP A 864 -14.54 34.24 -24.92
N GLU A 865 -15.83 34.43 -25.09
CA GLU A 865 -16.47 34.58 -26.39
C GLU A 865 -16.13 35.92 -27.07
N ASP A 866 -15.66 36.91 -26.32
CA ASP A 866 -15.30 38.21 -26.87
C ASP A 866 -13.89 38.18 -27.48
N TYR A 867 -13.04 37.28 -26.99
CA TYR A 867 -11.68 37.05 -27.50
C TYR A 867 -11.60 35.89 -28.50
N CYS A 868 -12.61 35.01 -28.57
CA CYS A 868 -12.62 33.87 -29.47
C CYS A 868 -13.12 34.24 -30.87
N ASP A 869 -12.26 34.10 -31.88
CA ASP A 869 -12.57 34.32 -33.30
C ASP A 869 -12.75 33.01 -34.11
N GLY A 870 -12.70 31.86 -33.45
CA GLY A 870 -12.88 30.56 -34.09
C GLY A 870 -11.68 30.04 -34.87
N CYS A 871 -10.45 30.52 -34.64
CA CYS A 871 -9.23 30.03 -35.33
C CYS A 871 -8.91 28.53 -35.14
N ALA A 872 -9.61 27.83 -34.23
CA ALA A 872 -9.58 26.38 -34.01
C ALA A 872 -8.24 25.73 -33.61
N LEU A 873 -7.14 26.50 -33.46
CA LEU A 873 -5.84 25.97 -33.02
C LEU A 873 -5.89 25.18 -31.70
N CYS A 874 -6.80 25.55 -30.81
CA CYS A 874 -7.00 24.87 -29.54
C CYS A 874 -7.68 23.49 -29.67
N VAL A 875 -8.39 23.22 -30.77
CA VAL A 875 -9.06 21.94 -31.02
C VAL A 875 -8.02 20.85 -31.21
N ASP A 876 -7.03 21.09 -32.07
CA ASP A 876 -6.01 20.10 -32.46
C ASP A 876 -5.09 19.68 -31.29
N VAL A 877 -4.86 20.58 -30.33
CA VAL A 877 -3.99 20.31 -29.18
C VAL A 877 -4.70 19.64 -28.01
N CYS A 878 -6.02 19.42 -28.08
CA CYS A 878 -6.77 18.82 -26.99
C CYS A 878 -6.71 17.28 -27.05
N PRO A 879 -5.97 16.58 -26.16
CA PRO A 879 -5.84 15.12 -26.20
C PRO A 879 -7.09 14.37 -25.72
N TYR A 880 -8.16 15.11 -25.41
CA TYR A 880 -9.43 14.60 -24.89
C TYR A 880 -10.61 14.93 -25.81
N ASN A 881 -10.37 15.57 -26.96
CA ASN A 881 -11.41 16.03 -27.88
C ASN A 881 -12.53 16.83 -27.19
N ALA A 882 -12.18 17.56 -26.13
CA ALA A 882 -13.14 18.30 -25.32
C ALA A 882 -13.57 19.63 -25.96
N ILE A 883 -12.97 20.02 -27.09
CA ILE A 883 -13.17 21.32 -27.72
C ILE A 883 -13.78 21.10 -29.10
N THR A 884 -14.90 21.76 -29.38
CA THR A 884 -15.58 21.71 -30.67
C THR A 884 -15.75 23.10 -31.24
N LEU A 885 -15.75 23.21 -32.57
CA LEU A 885 -16.04 24.46 -33.28
C LEU A 885 -17.55 24.54 -33.54
N VAL A 886 -18.17 25.66 -33.19
CA VAL A 886 -19.61 25.88 -33.36
C VAL A 886 -19.87 27.24 -34.03
N ASP A 887 -21.01 27.36 -34.71
CA ASP A 887 -21.42 28.62 -35.34
C ASP A 887 -22.03 29.56 -34.29
N ARG A 888 -21.61 30.83 -34.30
CA ARG A 888 -22.13 31.93 -33.48
C ARG A 888 -23.05 32.79 -34.34
N LYS A 889 -24.34 32.83 -33.98
CA LYS A 889 -25.31 33.75 -34.58
C LYS A 889 -25.03 35.16 -34.06
N VAL A 890 -24.67 36.07 -34.97
CA VAL A 890 -24.51 37.49 -34.67
C VAL A 890 -25.86 38.18 -34.88
N GLU A 891 -26.40 38.85 -33.85
CA GLU A 891 -27.62 39.65 -34.02
C GLU A 891 -27.34 40.84 -34.96
N GLY A 892 -28.06 40.90 -36.08
CA GLY A 892 -28.06 42.07 -36.98
C GLY A 892 -27.01 42.12 -38.10
N GLY A 893 -26.24 41.05 -38.34
CA GLY A 893 -25.25 40.99 -39.43
C GLY A 893 -25.30 39.70 -40.25
N SER A 894 -25.06 39.80 -41.56
CA SER A 894 -25.09 38.68 -42.53
C SER A 894 -23.83 37.79 -42.51
N GLY A 895 -23.13 37.67 -41.38
CA GLY A 895 -21.88 36.93 -41.25
C GLY A 895 -22.00 35.75 -40.28
N GLU A 896 -21.66 34.55 -40.74
CA GLU A 896 -21.45 33.37 -39.90
C GLU A 896 -20.07 33.49 -39.23
N SER A 897 -20.03 33.82 -37.93
CA SER A 897 -18.79 33.77 -37.13
C SER A 897 -18.72 32.42 -36.42
N LYS A 898 -17.52 31.85 -36.25
CA LYS A 898 -17.34 30.59 -35.52
C LYS A 898 -16.67 30.86 -34.18
N ILE A 899 -17.03 30.09 -33.16
CA ILE A 899 -16.39 30.09 -31.85
C ILE A 899 -16.13 28.66 -31.41
N ILE A 900 -15.28 28.47 -30.42
CA ILE A 900 -15.13 27.15 -29.80
C ILE A 900 -16.12 26.98 -28.64
N ARG A 901 -16.47 25.73 -28.34
CA ARG A 901 -17.14 25.29 -27.12
C ARG A 901 -16.31 24.23 -26.45
N ILE A 902 -16.31 24.25 -25.11
CA ILE A 902 -15.56 23.30 -24.30
C ILE A 902 -16.55 22.43 -23.54
N ASN A 903 -16.51 21.14 -23.81
CA ASN A 903 -17.18 20.13 -22.99
C ASN A 903 -16.42 20.01 -21.67
N LYS A 904 -16.95 20.66 -20.63
CA LYS A 904 -16.30 20.69 -19.31
C LYS A 904 -16.19 19.30 -18.66
N ALA A 905 -17.04 18.35 -19.03
CA ALA A 905 -16.96 16.98 -18.51
C ALA A 905 -15.77 16.20 -19.10
N GLN A 906 -15.48 16.40 -20.39
CA GLN A 906 -14.30 15.82 -21.06
C GLN A 906 -13.01 16.58 -20.78
N CYS A 907 -13.09 17.89 -20.53
CA CYS A 907 -11.92 18.71 -20.24
C CYS A 907 -11.22 18.24 -18.95
N LYS A 908 -9.92 17.99 -19.00
CA LYS A 908 -9.09 17.63 -17.83
C LYS A 908 -8.28 18.81 -17.25
N GLY A 909 -8.51 20.03 -17.74
CA GLY A 909 -7.83 21.23 -17.22
C GLY A 909 -6.33 21.29 -17.50
N CYS A 910 -5.80 20.55 -18.48
CA CYS A 910 -4.36 20.46 -18.74
C CYS A 910 -3.68 21.75 -19.24
N GLY A 911 -4.45 22.77 -19.63
CA GLY A 911 -3.91 24.08 -20.04
C GLY A 911 -3.29 24.15 -21.44
N LEU A 912 -3.20 23.05 -22.20
CA LEU A 912 -2.64 23.07 -23.56
C LEU A 912 -3.36 24.09 -24.47
N CYS A 913 -4.69 24.09 -24.45
CA CYS A 913 -5.51 25.03 -25.22
C CYS A 913 -5.30 26.50 -24.83
N GLN A 914 -5.14 26.81 -23.53
CA GLN A 914 -4.79 28.16 -23.06
C GLN A 914 -3.40 28.56 -23.53
N GLY A 915 -2.41 27.66 -23.43
CA GLY A 915 -1.04 27.91 -23.87
C GLY A 915 -0.91 28.11 -25.39
N THR A 916 -1.80 27.48 -26.17
CA THR A 916 -1.82 27.60 -27.63
C THR A 916 -2.64 28.80 -28.13
N CYS A 917 -3.63 29.28 -27.38
CA CYS A 917 -4.56 30.31 -27.87
C CYS A 917 -3.86 31.66 -28.12
N PRO A 918 -3.71 32.11 -29.39
CA PRO A 918 -3.01 33.36 -29.69
C PRO A 918 -3.82 34.60 -29.27
N LYS A 919 -5.13 34.45 -29.08
CA LYS A 919 -6.06 35.53 -28.69
C LYS A 919 -6.29 35.63 -27.19
N ARG A 920 -5.72 34.71 -26.40
CA ARG A 920 -6.03 34.55 -24.97
C ARG A 920 -7.53 34.37 -24.66
N GLY A 921 -8.30 33.90 -25.65
CA GLY A 921 -9.72 33.60 -25.49
C GLY A 921 -10.02 32.25 -24.83
N VAL A 922 -9.00 31.53 -24.36
CA VAL A 922 -9.14 30.31 -23.57
C VAL A 922 -8.37 30.47 -22.27
N SER A 923 -9.04 30.22 -21.15
CA SER A 923 -8.48 30.29 -19.80
C SER A 923 -8.83 29.03 -19.03
N VAL A 924 -7.97 28.59 -18.11
CA VAL A 924 -8.20 27.46 -17.21
C VAL A 924 -8.46 28.02 -15.83
N ALA A 925 -9.64 27.73 -15.29
CA ALA A 925 -10.00 28.13 -13.93
C ALA A 925 -8.95 27.61 -12.92
N GLY A 926 -8.51 28.47 -11.99
CA GLY A 926 -7.45 28.15 -11.02
C GLY A 926 -6.01 28.27 -11.55
N PHE A 927 -5.84 28.43 -12.88
CA PHE A 927 -4.55 28.63 -13.55
C PHE A 927 -4.64 29.69 -14.67
N THR A 928 -5.38 30.78 -14.43
CA THR A 928 -5.51 31.86 -15.42
C THR A 928 -4.15 32.52 -15.68
N MET A 929 -4.03 33.24 -16.79
CA MET A 929 -2.79 33.95 -17.10
C MET A 929 -2.44 35.01 -16.05
N GLU A 930 -3.43 35.64 -15.41
CA GLU A 930 -3.25 36.59 -14.33
C GLU A 930 -2.66 35.90 -13.10
N GLN A 931 -3.23 34.76 -12.69
CA GLN A 931 -2.74 33.92 -11.59
C GLN A 931 -1.29 33.49 -11.82
N VAL A 932 -1.00 32.89 -12.97
CA VAL A 932 0.35 32.40 -13.32
C VAL A 932 1.34 33.56 -13.44
N SER A 933 0.95 34.67 -14.07
CA SER A 933 1.83 35.85 -14.21
C SER A 933 2.09 36.53 -12.88
N ALA A 934 1.12 36.56 -11.95
CA ALA A 934 1.34 37.07 -10.60
C ALA A 934 2.35 36.20 -9.85
N GLN A 935 2.23 34.87 -9.95
CA GLN A 935 3.16 33.94 -9.35
C GLN A 935 4.59 34.11 -9.90
N ILE A 936 4.76 34.28 -11.22
CA ILE A 936 6.07 34.51 -11.85
C ILE A 936 6.65 35.86 -11.43
N ARG A 937 5.85 36.93 -11.45
CA ARG A 937 6.31 38.27 -11.02
C ARG A 937 6.76 38.26 -9.56
N ALA A 938 6.03 37.56 -8.69
CA ALA A 938 6.39 37.37 -7.30
C ALA A 938 7.72 36.61 -7.14
N ALA A 939 7.98 35.60 -7.96
CA ALA A 939 9.25 34.87 -7.94
C ALA A 939 10.45 35.73 -8.38
N LEU A 940 10.22 36.71 -9.26
CA LEU A 940 11.25 37.59 -9.81
C LEU A 940 11.41 38.91 -9.03
N ALA A 941 10.52 39.19 -8.08
CA ALA A 941 10.61 40.38 -7.25
C ALA A 941 11.79 40.24 -6.28
N THR A 942 12.81 41.07 -6.44
CA THR A 942 13.94 41.18 -5.51
C THR A 942 13.59 42.05 -4.32
#